data_AF-A0A841T4D2-F1
#
_entry.id   AF-A0A841T4D2-F1
#
_cell.length_a   1.000
_cell.length_b   1.000
_cell.length_c   1.000
_cell.angle_alpha   90.00
_cell.angle_beta   90.00
_cell.angle_gamma   90.00
#
_symmetry.space_group_name_H-M   'P 1'
#
loop_
_entity.id
_entity.type
_entity.pdbx_description
1 polymer ?
#
loop_
_entity_poly.entity_id
_entity_poly.type
_entity_poly.pdbx_seq_one_letter_code
_entity_poly.pdbx_strand_id
1 'polypeptide(L)'
;MKHSGKLPRSIAAVLVAAILFTFWGGLSPERAFATDEFDTMRDKWKTMLTGGPDLSTTDPDIAARTAALAMEAQSYWSAMDLSPTRTYIWYALRATKTSDQVNESYSRLRTMTLAATTVGSSLYGNASLKQDIIDALDWLYANSYNTTIGRTSYNWWHWQIGIPLSLNDIVALLYDDLTPAQLATYGSTVDYFTPAVNLSGANRAWQAVVVGVRAVLVKDSAKAAAARDGLSGAGIFPYATSGDGFYADGSFIQHSRIAYTGGYGLSLLQMTSDLMYLLSGSSAQVTDPNQAHVWQWAYDSFQPLMYKGAMMDMVRGREISRNYAQDHAVGHAVIAAIIRLSQFAPEPHASAFKSMAKGWIQDDTFSSFYSDASPEMIALAKGIVADSAISPPAPLNKVRQFAGMDRSLLLRPGFAFGIAMFSTRINSFEAINGENGKGWYTGAGATYLYNGDLAQYSEDYWPTVDSYRLPGTTVVSQTANAAQTGTTNWAGGSVLDGTYGAAGMDLSYASYNLTGRKSWFLFDDEIVALGAGISSTATSPVETIVENRKLNLAGDNAWTVDGTAQPTALGASQTLTSVRSMHLSGNAASGSDIGYYFPDGATLRTKREARTGNWKQINNRSVTPATNITRNYQTAWIDHGTAPTDASYAYTVLPNASASATEAYASSPETAVLANTGAVQAAKETTLNLIGANFWTDSLQTVDLITSNKKASIMTRETPDTSLAVAVSDPTQANAGTIQIELARSASGYTADPGITVTQLSPTIKFTVNVNGAKGKSFQANFTLGTNPGGGDPEPEEPELVSVIVDNADATGVTKTGTWKTAGTQTDRYGANYLHDDNAAKGTKSVTFAPTLPSSGYYRVSMMWPQHANREDAVQVGIVHDGATSTAAVDQRSNGGVWNPLGTYYFQAGTGGSVTIRNDALASPDGFVVADAVRFERLPDPIIVDNADSSGVTKIGTWTTANTQADRYGADYLHDGNAGKGTKSVTFTPELPISGTYEVYLMWPEHFNREDAVQVDVVHNGTASTVAVDQRSNGGVWNLIGTYAFQAGTGGSVTIRNDALASPDGYVVADAVKFVPVG
;
A
#
# COMPACT_ATOMS: atom_id res chain seq x y z
N MET A 1 -8.38 64.65 68.48
CA MET A 1 -8.59 66.10 68.42
C MET A 1 -7.53 66.71 67.50
N LYS A 2 -7.99 67.35 66.41
CA LYS A 2 -7.33 68.36 65.55
C LYS A 2 -6.00 68.07 64.82
N HIS A 3 -6.14 68.06 63.50
CA HIS A 3 -5.22 68.38 62.39
C HIS A 3 -4.07 69.36 62.67
N SER A 4 -2.93 69.15 62.00
CA SER A 4 -2.52 69.96 60.83
C SER A 4 -1.20 69.46 60.23
N GLY A 5 -1.14 69.26 58.92
CA GLY A 5 0.09 68.94 58.19
C GLY A 5 0.95 70.16 57.84
N LYS A 6 2.19 69.87 57.42
CA LYS A 6 3.01 70.59 56.42
C LYS A 6 4.30 69.80 56.13
N LEU A 7 4.46 69.35 54.87
CA LEU A 7 5.77 69.04 54.22
C LEU A 7 6.43 70.36 53.76
N PRO A 8 7.66 70.38 53.17
CA PRO A 8 8.80 69.44 53.20
C PRO A 8 10.16 70.17 53.42
N ARG A 9 11.26 69.43 53.62
CA ARG A 9 12.58 69.81 53.08
C ARG A 9 13.51 68.60 52.97
N SER A 10 13.63 68.18 51.71
CA SER A 10 14.64 67.36 51.07
C SER A 10 16.07 67.87 51.32
N ILE A 11 17.04 66.98 51.04
CA ILE A 11 18.51 67.13 51.06
C ILE A 11 19.17 66.64 52.36
N ALA A 12 19.10 65.32 52.62
CA ALA A 12 20.07 64.62 53.48
C ALA A 12 20.17 63.10 53.25
N ALA A 13 19.62 62.54 52.15
CA ALA A 13 19.54 61.09 51.95
C ALA A 13 20.15 60.57 50.64
N VAL A 14 20.96 61.36 49.93
CA VAL A 14 21.58 60.95 48.65
C VAL A 14 23.07 60.62 48.77
N LEU A 15 23.74 60.93 49.90
CA LEU A 15 25.18 60.68 50.04
C LEU A 15 25.60 59.38 50.75
N VAL A 16 24.65 58.60 51.31
CA VAL A 16 24.98 57.32 51.99
C VAL A 16 24.65 56.09 51.13
N ALA A 17 23.81 56.23 50.10
CA ALA A 17 23.51 55.13 49.17
C ALA A 17 24.57 54.94 48.06
N ALA A 18 25.45 55.91 47.84
CA ALA A 18 26.45 55.89 46.75
C ALA A 18 27.79 55.22 47.12
N ILE A 19 28.01 54.85 48.40
CA ILE A 19 29.28 54.23 48.85
C ILE A 19 29.13 52.72 49.13
N LEU A 20 27.91 52.16 49.14
CA LEU A 20 27.68 50.72 49.33
C LEU A 20 27.53 49.92 48.01
N PHE A 21 27.56 50.59 46.85
CA PHE A 21 27.44 49.94 45.53
C PHE A 21 28.77 49.62 44.83
N THR A 22 29.91 49.83 45.49
CA THR A 22 31.25 49.57 44.91
C THR A 22 31.96 48.34 45.46
N PHE A 23 31.34 47.55 46.34
CA PHE A 23 31.98 46.36 46.95
C PHE A 23 31.42 44.98 46.55
N TRP A 24 30.41 44.92 45.66
CA TRP A 24 30.00 43.68 44.99
C TRP A 24 29.98 43.88 43.48
N GLY A 25 31.17 43.98 42.89
CA GLY A 25 31.35 43.73 41.46
C GLY A 25 31.25 42.22 41.22
N GLY A 26 30.25 41.80 40.46
CA GLY A 26 30.12 40.38 40.08
C GLY A 26 28.72 39.90 39.70
N LEU A 27 27.82 40.74 39.18
CA LEU A 27 26.65 40.26 38.44
C LEU A 27 26.46 41.18 37.24
N SER A 28 26.78 40.68 36.05
CA SER A 28 26.33 41.29 34.79
C SER A 28 24.81 41.34 34.83
N PRO A 29 24.16 42.47 34.54
CA PRO A 29 22.71 42.50 34.40
C PRO A 29 22.32 41.62 33.21
N GLU A 30 21.60 40.53 33.47
CA GLU A 30 20.89 39.79 32.42
C GLU A 30 19.98 40.79 31.69
N ARG A 31 20.20 40.94 30.38
CA ARG A 31 19.25 41.64 29.52
C ARG A 31 18.03 40.75 29.37
N ALA A 32 17.04 40.92 30.23
CA ALA A 32 15.72 40.37 30.00
C ALA A 32 15.09 41.08 28.79
N PHE A 33 15.18 40.46 27.61
CA PHE A 33 14.29 40.78 26.51
C PHE A 33 12.86 40.40 26.91
N ALA A 34 11.85 41.14 26.44
CA ALA A 34 10.46 40.70 26.59
C ALA A 34 10.30 39.36 25.85
N THR A 35 9.88 38.31 26.56
CA THR A 35 9.71 36.96 26.01
C THR A 35 8.67 36.97 24.89
N ASP A 36 9.09 36.61 23.68
CA ASP A 36 8.18 36.39 22.56
C ASP A 36 7.93 34.90 22.30
N GLU A 37 7.08 34.61 21.32
CA GLU A 37 6.71 33.25 20.95
C GLU A 37 7.91 32.41 20.47
N PHE A 38 8.92 33.02 19.86
CA PHE A 38 10.13 32.33 19.43
C PHE A 38 11.00 31.93 20.61
N ASP A 39 11.08 32.76 21.65
CA ASP A 39 11.75 32.39 22.90
C ASP A 39 11.09 31.15 23.53
N THR A 40 9.76 31.11 23.54
CA THR A 40 8.99 29.96 24.05
C THR A 40 9.25 28.69 23.23
N MET A 41 9.25 28.78 21.90
CA MET A 41 9.56 27.64 21.03
C MET A 41 11.02 27.18 21.18
N ARG A 42 11.98 28.09 21.33
CA ARG A 42 13.39 27.75 21.60
C ARG A 42 13.53 26.99 22.91
N ASP A 43 12.89 27.46 23.97
CA ASP A 43 12.96 26.82 25.30
C ASP A 43 12.28 25.44 25.29
N LYS A 44 11.20 25.29 24.51
CA LYS A 44 10.57 24.00 24.23
C LYS A 44 11.54 23.04 23.53
N TRP A 45 12.24 23.50 22.48
CA TRP A 45 13.27 22.70 21.80
C TRP A 45 14.43 22.33 22.72
N LYS A 46 14.92 23.27 23.54
CA LYS A 46 15.96 23.03 24.55
C LYS A 46 15.54 21.96 25.56
N THR A 47 14.27 21.97 25.98
CA THR A 47 13.70 20.94 26.86
C THR A 47 13.67 19.58 26.16
N MET A 48 13.30 19.52 24.87
CA MET A 48 13.32 18.27 24.10
C MET A 48 14.71 17.62 24.04
N LEU A 49 15.75 18.46 24.01
CA LEU A 49 17.13 18.02 23.94
C LEU A 49 17.70 17.57 25.30
N THR A 50 17.27 18.21 26.40
CA THR A 50 17.93 18.08 27.72
C THR A 50 17.08 17.44 28.81
N GLY A 51 15.75 17.35 28.63
CA GLY A 51 14.81 17.00 29.70
C GLY A 51 14.37 18.18 30.57
N GLY A 52 14.90 19.37 30.32
CA GLY A 52 14.50 20.60 31.02
C GLY A 52 15.10 20.74 32.43
N PRO A 53 14.79 21.86 33.11
CA PRO A 53 15.36 22.18 34.43
C PRO A 53 14.86 21.26 35.56
N ASP A 54 13.66 20.68 35.41
CA ASP A 54 13.00 19.85 36.43
C ASP A 54 13.35 18.36 36.33
N LEU A 55 14.36 18.00 35.53
CA LEU A 55 14.79 16.62 35.33
C LEU A 55 15.22 15.97 36.66
N SER A 56 14.60 14.82 37.00
CA SER A 56 14.92 14.11 38.24
C SER A 56 16.27 13.41 38.15
N THR A 57 17.30 14.01 38.75
CA THR A 57 18.67 13.44 38.81
C THR A 57 18.81 12.25 39.77
N THR A 58 17.75 11.93 40.51
CA THR A 58 17.72 10.78 41.43
C THR A 58 17.13 9.52 40.79
N ASP A 59 16.50 9.63 39.62
CA ASP A 59 16.10 8.46 38.84
C ASP A 59 17.36 7.74 38.33
N PRO A 60 17.50 6.41 38.55
CA PRO A 60 18.73 5.69 38.23
C PRO A 60 19.02 5.64 36.73
N ASP A 61 18.00 5.59 35.87
CA ASP A 61 18.19 5.53 34.42
C ASP A 61 18.59 6.91 33.87
N ILE A 62 17.98 7.99 34.38
CA ILE A 62 18.39 9.36 34.07
C ILE A 62 19.82 9.64 34.55
N ALA A 63 20.17 9.23 35.77
CA ALA A 63 21.51 9.38 36.32
C ALA A 63 22.54 8.61 35.49
N ALA A 64 22.24 7.37 35.10
CA ALA A 64 23.10 6.58 34.22
C ALA A 64 23.26 7.25 32.84
N ARG A 65 22.18 7.75 32.25
CA ARG A 65 22.22 8.39 30.93
C ARG A 65 23.02 9.69 30.93
N THR A 66 22.82 10.53 31.93
CA THR A 66 23.55 11.81 32.09
C THR A 66 25.03 11.60 32.43
N ALA A 67 25.36 10.56 33.22
CA ALA A 67 26.75 10.16 33.45
C ALA A 67 27.43 9.66 32.17
N ALA A 68 26.74 8.81 31.38
CA ALA A 68 27.26 8.33 30.10
C ALA A 68 27.51 9.49 29.11
N LEU A 69 26.55 10.43 29.01
CA LEU A 69 26.68 11.65 28.22
C LEU A 69 27.90 12.48 28.65
N ALA A 70 28.08 12.69 29.96
CA ALA A 70 29.21 13.46 30.49
C ALA A 70 30.56 12.77 30.21
N MET A 71 30.65 11.45 30.36
CA MET A 71 31.86 10.68 30.05
C MET A 71 32.22 10.76 28.56
N GLU A 72 31.23 10.61 27.68
CA GLU A 72 31.44 10.70 26.24
C GLU A 72 31.90 12.12 25.84
N ALA A 73 31.20 13.15 26.31
CA ALA A 73 31.58 14.54 26.08
C ALA A 73 32.99 14.87 26.61
N GLN A 74 33.33 14.38 27.81
CA GLN A 74 34.66 14.56 28.37
C GLN A 74 35.73 13.89 27.50
N SER A 75 35.45 12.72 26.94
CA SER A 75 36.39 12.02 26.04
C SER A 75 36.65 12.82 24.77
N TYR A 76 35.63 13.47 24.20
CA TYR A 76 35.80 14.36 23.05
C TYR A 76 36.56 15.62 23.44
N TRP A 77 36.19 16.27 24.54
CA TRP A 77 36.84 17.49 24.99
C TRP A 77 38.33 17.28 25.27
N SER A 78 38.69 16.20 25.95
CA SER A 78 40.09 15.83 26.24
C SER A 78 40.91 15.52 24.98
N ALA A 79 40.26 15.18 23.86
CA ALA A 79 40.92 14.92 22.59
C ALA A 79 40.95 16.12 21.62
N MET A 80 40.39 17.28 22.01
CA MET A 80 40.39 18.48 21.18
C MET A 80 41.76 19.13 21.10
N ASP A 81 42.12 19.62 19.91
CA ASP A 81 43.21 20.58 19.76
C ASP A 81 42.69 21.99 20.11
N LEU A 82 43.18 22.51 21.24
CA LEU A 82 42.86 23.85 21.74
C LEU A 82 43.92 24.88 21.36
N SER A 83 44.91 24.52 20.54
CA SER A 83 45.96 25.47 20.13
C SER A 83 45.38 26.57 19.22
N PRO A 84 45.84 27.83 19.35
CA PRO A 84 45.39 28.92 18.48
C PRO A 84 45.84 28.72 17.01
N THR A 85 46.79 27.82 16.78
CA THR A 85 47.33 27.46 15.46
C THR A 85 46.77 26.13 14.91
N ARG A 86 45.71 25.61 15.52
CA ARG A 86 45.12 24.31 15.14
C ARG A 86 44.71 24.28 13.66
N THR A 87 44.90 23.13 13.04
CA THR A 87 44.50 22.85 11.64
C THR A 87 43.31 21.89 11.54
N TYR A 88 42.82 21.42 12.69
CA TYR A 88 41.65 20.55 12.88
C TYR A 88 41.14 20.72 14.31
N ILE A 89 39.92 20.23 14.60
CA ILE A 89 39.42 20.14 15.99
C ILE A 89 39.84 18.82 16.64
N TRP A 90 39.66 17.70 15.92
CA TRP A 90 40.13 16.38 16.34
C TRP A 90 41.00 15.76 15.25
N TYR A 91 42.16 15.20 15.63
CA TYR A 91 43.08 14.58 14.67
C TYR A 91 42.44 13.43 13.88
N ALA A 92 41.55 12.66 14.52
CA ALA A 92 40.80 11.58 13.87
C ALA A 92 39.85 12.09 12.76
N LEU A 93 39.50 13.38 12.79
CA LEU A 93 38.55 14.06 11.88
C LEU A 93 39.22 15.20 11.09
N ARG A 94 40.54 15.12 10.89
CA ARG A 94 41.37 16.19 10.31
C ARG A 94 41.08 16.52 8.84
N ALA A 95 40.30 15.71 8.12
CA ALA A 95 39.92 16.03 6.75
C ALA A 95 38.75 17.02 6.74
N THR A 96 39.07 18.29 6.97
CA THR A 96 38.13 19.40 7.23
C THR A 96 37.24 19.81 6.05
N LYS A 97 37.39 19.14 4.91
CA LYS A 97 36.53 19.29 3.72
C LYS A 97 35.86 17.97 3.30
N THR A 98 36.09 16.87 4.04
CA THR A 98 35.42 15.59 3.84
C THR A 98 34.13 15.57 4.65
N SER A 99 33.00 15.60 3.95
CA SER A 99 31.68 15.80 4.55
C SER A 99 31.37 14.89 5.75
N ASP A 100 31.70 13.58 5.70
CA ASP A 100 31.51 12.65 6.82
C ASP A 100 32.24 13.08 8.09
N GLN A 101 33.51 13.53 7.97
CA GLN A 101 34.31 13.93 9.13
C GLN A 101 33.87 15.29 9.69
N VAL A 102 33.39 16.19 8.83
CA VAL A 102 32.84 17.48 9.27
C VAL A 102 31.51 17.26 9.99
N ASN A 103 30.62 16.42 9.44
CA ASN A 103 29.38 16.03 10.12
C ASN A 103 29.64 15.41 11.50
N GLU A 104 30.61 14.50 11.57
CA GLU A 104 31.03 13.89 12.84
C GLU A 104 31.61 14.92 13.83
N SER A 105 32.32 15.95 13.33
CA SER A 105 32.82 17.04 14.19
C SER A 105 31.67 17.82 14.84
N TYR A 106 30.63 18.16 14.07
CA TYR A 106 29.43 18.82 14.60
C TYR A 106 28.63 17.90 15.54
N SER A 107 28.56 16.60 15.24
CA SER A 107 27.95 15.60 16.13
C SER A 107 28.62 15.57 17.51
N ARG A 108 29.97 15.54 17.55
CA ARG A 108 30.72 15.60 18.81
C ARG A 108 30.51 16.90 19.58
N LEU A 109 30.54 18.04 18.88
CA LEU A 109 30.24 19.34 19.50
C LEU A 109 28.81 19.38 20.07
N ARG A 110 27.84 18.77 19.40
CA ARG A 110 26.48 18.63 19.91
C ARG A 110 26.44 17.78 21.19
N THR A 111 27.12 16.63 21.24
CA THR A 111 27.23 15.81 22.45
C THR A 111 27.87 16.58 23.61
N MET A 112 28.96 17.31 23.33
CA MET A 112 29.61 18.17 24.32
C MET A 112 28.68 19.27 24.84
N THR A 113 27.91 19.89 23.95
CA THR A 113 26.95 20.94 24.29
C THR A 113 25.81 20.39 25.15
N LEU A 114 25.27 19.21 24.80
CA LEU A 114 24.27 18.52 25.61
C LEU A 114 24.80 18.25 27.02
N ALA A 115 26.03 17.74 27.16
CA ALA A 115 26.64 17.53 28.47
C ALA A 115 26.82 18.83 29.27
N ALA A 116 27.11 19.95 28.60
CA ALA A 116 27.25 21.26 29.23
C ALA A 116 25.91 21.87 29.69
N THR A 117 24.79 21.36 29.21
CA THR A 117 23.46 21.98 29.36
C THR A 117 22.37 21.06 29.92
N THR A 118 22.69 19.78 30.17
CA THR A 118 21.77 18.81 30.78
C THR A 118 21.95 18.73 32.29
N VAL A 119 20.87 18.97 33.05
CA VAL A 119 20.87 18.84 34.52
C VAL A 119 21.28 17.42 34.93
N GLY A 120 22.16 17.29 35.93
CA GLY A 120 22.71 16.01 36.39
C GLY A 120 24.01 15.58 35.72
N SER A 121 24.36 16.15 34.56
CA SER A 121 25.69 15.98 33.97
C SER A 121 26.77 16.61 34.87
N SER A 122 27.91 15.94 35.04
CA SER A 122 29.06 16.51 35.75
C SER A 122 29.73 17.68 35.01
N LEU A 123 29.33 17.94 33.77
CA LEU A 123 29.79 19.06 32.94
C LEU A 123 28.76 20.20 32.85
N TYR A 124 27.61 20.08 33.53
CA TYR A 124 26.55 21.07 33.50
C TYR A 124 27.06 22.46 33.95
N GLY A 125 26.84 23.48 33.11
CA GLY A 125 27.25 24.86 33.39
C GLY A 125 28.75 25.13 33.30
N ASN A 126 29.57 24.19 32.82
CA ASN A 126 31.02 24.39 32.72
C ASN A 126 31.37 25.47 31.67
N ALA A 127 31.82 26.64 32.14
CA ALA A 127 32.09 27.80 31.28
C ALA A 127 33.26 27.58 30.29
N SER A 128 34.32 26.87 30.71
CA SER A 128 35.45 26.56 29.83
C SER A 128 35.05 25.64 28.68
N LEU A 129 34.27 24.60 28.99
CA LEU A 129 33.73 23.70 27.96
C LEU A 129 32.87 24.45 26.95
N LYS A 130 31.95 25.31 27.42
CA LYS A 130 31.12 26.14 26.55
C LYS A 130 31.97 27.03 25.64
N GLN A 131 33.00 27.69 26.18
CA GLN A 131 33.88 28.54 25.39
C GLN A 131 34.66 27.74 24.33
N ASP A 132 35.21 26.57 24.69
CA ASP A 132 35.95 25.72 23.74
C ASP A 132 35.06 25.21 22.60
N ILE A 133 33.78 24.94 22.88
CA ILE A 133 32.77 24.60 21.86
C ILE A 133 32.56 25.79 20.92
N ILE A 134 32.33 26.99 21.46
CA ILE A 134 32.11 28.22 20.67
C ILE A 134 33.33 28.52 19.79
N ASP A 135 34.54 28.43 20.35
CA ASP A 135 35.78 28.64 19.60
C ASP A 135 35.94 27.60 18.48
N ALA A 136 35.50 26.36 18.70
CA ALA A 136 35.51 25.32 17.67
C ALA A 136 34.48 25.59 16.56
N LEU A 137 33.29 26.11 16.88
CA LEU A 137 32.30 26.55 15.88
C LEU A 137 32.85 27.69 15.02
N ASP A 138 33.47 28.69 15.65
CA ASP A 138 34.08 29.82 14.93
C ASP A 138 35.23 29.36 14.02
N TRP A 139 36.05 28.41 14.51
CA TRP A 139 37.10 27.81 13.70
C TRP A 139 36.53 26.99 12.53
N LEU A 140 35.49 26.18 12.76
CA LEU A 140 34.82 25.39 11.72
C LEU A 140 34.14 26.29 10.70
N TYR A 141 33.53 27.39 11.10
CA TYR A 141 33.03 28.40 10.18
C TYR A 141 34.17 28.98 9.33
N ALA A 142 35.26 29.47 9.94
CA ALA A 142 36.35 30.07 9.19
C ALA A 142 37.03 29.09 8.21
N ASN A 143 37.14 27.81 8.57
CA ASN A 143 38.00 26.85 7.86
C ASN A 143 37.28 25.72 7.14
N SER A 144 36.02 25.42 7.49
CA SER A 144 35.33 24.19 7.05
C SER A 144 33.95 24.48 6.47
N TYR A 145 32.96 24.81 7.32
CA TYR A 145 31.54 24.91 7.00
C TYR A 145 31.09 26.38 6.88
N ASN A 146 31.16 26.90 5.66
CA ASN A 146 30.79 28.27 5.33
C ASN A 146 30.33 28.38 3.87
N THR A 147 29.97 29.58 3.44
CA THR A 147 29.40 29.86 2.11
C THR A 147 30.36 29.67 0.94
N THR A 148 31.66 29.42 1.19
CA THR A 148 32.63 29.11 0.12
C THR A 148 32.55 27.65 -0.34
N ILE A 149 31.89 26.78 0.44
CA ILE A 149 31.68 25.37 0.07
C ILE A 149 30.43 25.25 -0.79
N GLY A 150 30.53 24.49 -1.88
CA GLY A 150 29.41 24.21 -2.77
C GLY A 150 28.33 23.41 -2.05
N ARG A 151 27.07 23.83 -2.17
CA ARG A 151 25.92 23.17 -1.53
C ARG A 151 25.75 21.70 -1.94
N THR A 152 26.13 21.37 -3.18
CA THR A 152 26.03 20.03 -3.77
C THR A 152 27.33 19.22 -3.63
N SER A 153 28.32 19.71 -2.91
CA SER A 153 29.56 18.95 -2.66
C SER A 153 29.24 17.60 -2.02
N TYR A 154 29.91 16.54 -2.47
CA TYR A 154 29.66 15.20 -1.94
C TYR A 154 30.11 15.11 -0.46
N ASN A 155 29.33 14.53 0.44
CA ASN A 155 27.92 14.13 0.34
C ASN A 155 27.02 15.32 0.71
N TRP A 156 26.11 15.70 -0.20
CA TRP A 156 25.22 16.86 -0.05
C TRP A 156 24.37 16.78 1.23
N TRP A 157 24.03 15.57 1.68
CA TRP A 157 23.20 15.35 2.87
C TRP A 157 23.88 15.89 4.13
N HIS A 158 25.19 15.71 4.29
CA HIS A 158 25.90 16.26 5.45
C HIS A 158 25.84 17.79 5.47
N TRP A 159 26.07 18.43 4.31
CA TRP A 159 26.13 19.89 4.22
C TRP A 159 24.76 20.56 4.37
N GLN A 160 23.69 19.95 3.86
CA GLN A 160 22.35 20.54 3.86
C GLN A 160 21.44 20.02 4.99
N ILE A 161 21.77 18.90 5.62
CA ILE A 161 20.91 18.25 6.63
C ILE A 161 21.70 17.97 7.91
N GLY A 162 22.67 17.07 7.86
CA GLY A 162 23.31 16.56 9.09
C GLY A 162 24.02 17.63 9.93
N ILE A 163 24.84 18.47 9.29
CA ILE A 163 25.53 19.59 9.95
C ILE A 163 24.53 20.65 10.43
N PRO A 164 23.58 21.16 9.59
CA PRO A 164 22.54 22.06 10.04
C PRO A 164 21.72 21.61 11.25
N LEU A 165 21.31 20.33 11.29
CA LEU A 165 20.58 19.79 12.44
C LEU A 165 21.41 19.90 13.72
N SER A 166 22.68 19.50 13.65
CA SER A 166 23.59 19.58 14.80
C SER A 166 23.90 21.01 15.22
N LEU A 167 24.15 21.91 14.25
CA LEU A 167 24.44 23.31 14.51
C LEU A 167 23.23 24.04 15.10
N ASN A 168 22.02 23.79 14.60
CA ASN A 168 20.79 24.35 15.17
C ASN A 168 20.62 23.93 16.64
N ASP A 169 20.84 22.65 16.97
CA ASP A 169 20.76 22.17 18.35
C ASP A 169 21.80 22.84 19.25
N ILE A 170 23.06 22.95 18.80
CA ILE A 170 24.12 23.62 19.56
C ILE A 170 23.75 25.08 19.82
N VAL A 171 23.26 25.80 18.80
CA VAL A 171 22.85 27.20 18.92
C VAL A 171 21.63 27.36 19.82
N ALA A 172 20.67 26.44 19.81
CA ALA A 172 19.53 26.45 20.73
C ALA A 172 19.97 26.28 22.19
N LEU A 173 20.94 25.40 22.43
CA LEU A 173 21.43 25.09 23.78
C LEU A 173 22.32 26.19 24.36
N LEU A 174 23.16 26.81 23.53
CA LEU A 174 24.10 27.90 23.89
C LEU A 174 23.57 29.29 23.53
N TYR A 175 22.28 29.46 23.26
CA TYR A 175 21.72 30.70 22.72
C TYR A 175 22.12 31.94 23.54
N ASP A 176 22.07 31.81 24.87
CA ASP A 176 22.39 32.88 25.82
C ASP A 176 23.90 33.11 26.00
N ASP A 177 24.73 32.15 25.60
CA ASP A 177 26.19 32.23 25.63
C ASP A 177 26.78 32.82 24.33
N LEU A 178 25.97 32.95 23.26
CA LEU A 178 26.41 33.39 21.94
C LEU A 178 26.22 34.91 21.71
N THR A 179 27.18 35.52 21.02
CA THR A 179 27.04 36.92 20.60
C THR A 179 26.04 37.05 19.43
N PRO A 180 25.41 38.23 19.24
CA PRO A 180 24.56 38.48 18.08
C PRO A 180 25.26 38.23 16.73
N ALA A 181 26.57 38.47 16.65
CA ALA A 181 27.36 38.23 15.45
C ALA A 181 27.54 36.73 15.15
N GLN A 182 27.75 35.91 16.19
CA GLN A 182 27.83 34.45 16.04
C GLN A 182 26.47 33.87 15.64
N LEU A 183 25.38 34.30 16.28
CA LEU A 183 24.01 33.90 15.92
C LEU A 183 23.72 34.21 14.44
N ALA A 184 24.07 35.41 13.97
CA ALA A 184 23.90 35.81 12.57
C ALA A 184 24.77 34.97 11.62
N THR A 185 26.02 34.67 12.00
CA THR A 185 26.97 33.90 11.19
C THR A 185 26.51 32.45 11.02
N TYR A 186 26.14 31.79 12.11
CA TYR A 186 25.67 30.40 12.06
C TYR A 186 24.32 30.30 11.36
N GLY A 187 23.38 31.21 11.68
CA GLY A 187 22.07 31.28 11.06
C GLY A 187 22.15 31.52 9.54
N SER A 188 22.98 32.45 9.08
CA SER A 188 23.16 32.70 7.63
C SER A 188 23.86 31.54 6.91
N THR A 189 24.78 30.84 7.58
CA THR A 189 25.43 29.65 7.02
C THR A 189 24.43 28.52 6.81
N VAL A 190 23.55 28.25 7.80
CA VAL A 190 22.48 27.25 7.64
C VAL A 190 21.52 27.64 6.51
N ASP A 191 21.13 28.91 6.39
CA ASP A 191 20.25 29.39 5.31
C ASP A 191 20.90 29.22 3.93
N TYR A 192 22.20 29.47 3.82
CA TYR A 192 22.93 29.27 2.57
C TYR A 192 22.82 27.82 2.08
N PHE A 193 23.05 26.84 2.97
CA PHE A 193 22.97 25.42 2.58
C PHE A 193 21.53 24.95 2.39
N THR A 194 20.60 25.40 3.24
CA THR A 194 19.19 24.96 3.23
C THR A 194 18.24 26.15 3.40
N PRO A 195 18.00 26.92 2.33
CA PRO A 195 17.15 28.11 2.37
C PRO A 195 15.66 27.77 2.29
N ALA A 196 15.27 26.56 1.85
CA ALA A 196 13.87 26.22 1.57
C ALA A 196 13.63 24.71 1.68
N VAL A 197 12.35 24.33 1.76
CA VAL A 197 11.87 22.94 1.89
C VAL A 197 11.34 22.45 0.53
N ASN A 198 12.22 21.81 -0.26
CA ASN A 198 11.97 21.53 -1.68
C ASN A 198 12.21 20.07 -2.09
N LEU A 199 12.66 19.19 -1.19
CA LEU A 199 12.85 17.77 -1.47
C LEU A 199 11.54 16.97 -1.23
N SER A 200 11.61 15.64 -1.25
CA SER A 200 10.50 14.71 -0.95
C SER A 200 10.83 13.76 0.22
N GLY A 201 9.81 13.12 0.79
CA GLY A 201 9.96 12.09 1.83
C GLY A 201 10.77 12.56 3.06
N ALA A 202 11.61 11.68 3.59
CA ALA A 202 12.45 12.00 4.75
C ALA A 202 13.39 13.19 4.50
N ASN A 203 13.90 13.36 3.27
CA ASN A 203 14.73 14.51 2.89
C ASN A 203 13.98 15.84 3.03
N ARG A 204 12.69 15.84 2.70
CA ARG A 204 11.81 17.01 2.88
C ARG A 204 11.57 17.30 4.36
N ALA A 205 11.29 16.27 5.16
CA ALA A 205 11.05 16.41 6.59
C ALA A 205 12.28 16.97 7.32
N TRP A 206 13.48 16.48 6.98
CA TRP A 206 14.72 17.06 7.50
C TRP A 206 14.91 18.53 7.12
N GLN A 207 14.65 18.90 5.86
CA GLN A 207 14.71 20.31 5.47
C GLN A 207 13.70 21.15 6.26
N ALA A 208 12.49 20.64 6.51
CA ALA A 208 11.49 21.33 7.31
C ALA A 208 11.99 21.58 8.74
N VAL A 209 12.60 20.59 9.40
CA VAL A 209 13.19 20.78 10.74
C VAL A 209 14.37 21.74 10.70
N VAL A 210 15.28 21.62 9.74
CA VAL A 210 16.44 22.53 9.59
C VAL A 210 15.98 23.98 9.44
N VAL A 211 15.02 24.24 8.55
CA VAL A 211 14.48 25.57 8.31
C VAL A 211 13.67 26.04 9.52
N GLY A 212 12.86 25.17 10.12
CA GLY A 212 11.98 25.48 11.24
C GLY A 212 12.73 25.85 12.51
N VAL A 213 13.68 25.02 12.95
CA VAL A 213 14.47 25.31 14.17
C VAL A 213 15.34 26.54 13.95
N ARG A 214 15.98 26.69 12.78
CA ARG A 214 16.70 27.92 12.44
C ARG A 214 15.78 29.14 12.53
N ALA A 215 14.58 29.06 11.95
CA ALA A 215 13.61 30.15 11.97
C ALA A 215 13.25 30.58 13.39
N VAL A 216 13.12 29.62 14.31
CA VAL A 216 12.92 29.91 15.74
C VAL A 216 14.12 30.67 16.31
N LEU A 217 15.34 30.21 16.04
CA LEU A 217 16.57 30.82 16.59
C LEU A 217 16.82 32.25 16.09
N VAL A 218 16.49 32.54 14.83
CA VAL A 218 16.65 33.88 14.23
C VAL A 218 15.37 34.72 14.22
N LYS A 219 14.29 34.22 14.82
CA LYS A 219 12.97 34.87 14.94
C LYS A 219 12.35 35.26 13.58
N ASP A 220 12.39 34.33 12.61
CA ASP A 220 11.87 34.50 11.25
C ASP A 220 10.53 33.78 11.06
N SER A 221 9.42 34.53 11.18
CA SER A 221 8.07 33.97 11.06
C SER A 221 7.74 33.41 9.67
N ALA A 222 8.32 33.99 8.61
CA ALA A 222 8.08 33.52 7.25
C ALA A 222 8.73 32.16 7.01
N LYS A 223 9.96 31.95 7.51
CA LYS A 223 10.63 30.65 7.44
C LYS A 223 9.98 29.61 8.36
N ALA A 224 9.46 30.01 9.51
CA ALA A 224 8.68 29.11 10.38
C ALA A 224 7.41 28.61 9.69
N ALA A 225 6.67 29.50 9.02
CA ALA A 225 5.52 29.12 8.19
C ALA A 225 5.92 28.22 7.01
N ALA A 226 7.04 28.53 6.32
CA ALA A 226 7.53 27.69 5.23
C ALA A 226 7.98 26.29 5.70
N ALA A 227 8.51 26.16 6.90
CA ALA A 227 8.84 24.88 7.52
C ALA A 227 7.58 24.05 7.82
N ARG A 228 6.55 24.70 8.41
CA ARG A 228 5.23 24.10 8.63
C ARG A 228 4.63 23.57 7.33
N ASP A 229 4.52 24.43 6.31
CA ASP A 229 3.93 24.11 5.00
C ASP A 229 4.78 23.08 4.24
N GLY A 230 6.06 22.99 4.60
CA GLY A 230 6.96 21.93 4.18
C GLY A 230 6.40 20.52 4.45
N LEU A 231 5.75 20.31 5.59
CA LEU A 231 5.19 19.00 5.98
C LEU A 231 3.98 18.58 5.14
N SER A 232 3.26 19.53 4.53
CA SER A 232 2.10 19.26 3.67
C SER A 232 2.47 18.77 2.26
N GLY A 233 3.76 18.74 1.91
CA GLY A 233 4.21 18.35 0.57
C GLY A 233 4.25 16.84 0.33
N ALA A 234 4.39 16.48 -0.95
CA ALA A 234 4.42 15.09 -1.41
C ALA A 234 5.47 14.24 -0.68
N GLY A 235 5.06 13.02 -0.31
CA GLY A 235 5.88 12.06 0.42
C GLY A 235 5.94 12.27 1.93
N ILE A 236 5.24 13.28 2.49
CA ILE A 236 5.00 13.43 3.93
C ILE A 236 3.51 13.19 4.22
N PHE A 237 2.68 14.22 4.43
CA PHE A 237 1.29 14.02 4.89
C PHE A 237 0.38 13.31 3.88
N PRO A 238 0.34 13.67 2.59
CA PRO A 238 -0.53 12.98 1.63
C PRO A 238 0.01 11.56 1.36
N TYR A 239 -0.87 10.57 1.40
CA TYR A 239 -0.50 9.20 1.00
C TYR A 239 -0.02 9.16 -0.45
N ALA A 240 1.09 8.46 -0.67
CA ALA A 240 1.62 8.14 -1.97
C ALA A 240 0.80 7.02 -2.63
N THR A 241 0.63 7.12 -3.95
CA THR A 241 0.10 6.06 -4.81
C THR A 241 1.18 5.44 -5.70
N SER A 242 2.36 6.07 -5.74
CA SER A 242 3.59 5.66 -6.42
C SER A 242 4.77 6.46 -5.86
N GLY A 243 5.99 5.92 -5.93
CA GLY A 243 7.20 6.63 -5.49
C GLY A 243 7.34 6.72 -3.98
N ASP A 244 7.97 7.81 -3.51
CA ASP A 244 8.38 7.97 -2.12
C ASP A 244 7.23 8.44 -1.22
N GLY A 245 7.08 7.82 -0.04
CA GLY A 245 6.10 8.21 0.97
C GLY A 245 5.41 7.02 1.64
N PHE A 246 4.50 7.35 2.57
CA PHE A 246 3.57 6.38 3.16
C PHE A 246 2.43 6.08 2.19
N TYR A 247 1.98 4.83 2.18
CA TYR A 247 0.85 4.35 1.40
C TYR A 247 -0.32 4.00 2.32
N ALA A 248 -1.54 4.01 1.76
CA ALA A 248 -2.75 3.69 2.52
C ALA A 248 -2.79 2.24 3.05
N ASP A 249 -1.99 1.32 2.49
CA ASP A 249 -1.88 -0.06 2.97
C ASP A 249 -0.85 -0.23 4.10
N GLY A 250 -0.28 0.87 4.60
CA GLY A 250 0.76 0.88 5.62
C GLY A 250 2.20 0.79 5.08
N SER A 251 2.39 0.58 3.77
CA SER A 251 3.72 0.56 3.16
C SER A 251 4.42 1.91 3.27
N PHE A 252 5.75 1.90 3.34
CA PHE A 252 6.57 3.09 3.16
C PHE A 252 7.70 2.81 2.18
N ILE A 253 7.80 3.66 1.16
CA ILE A 253 8.84 3.56 0.13
C ILE A 253 9.70 4.81 0.18
N GLN A 254 11.01 4.63 0.02
CA GLN A 254 11.94 5.72 -0.27
C GLN A 254 12.92 5.26 -1.36
N HIS A 255 13.52 6.22 -2.06
CA HIS A 255 14.42 5.96 -3.19
C HIS A 255 13.71 5.16 -4.29
N SER A 256 12.43 5.51 -4.47
CA SER A 256 11.46 5.04 -5.46
C SER A 256 11.06 3.58 -5.35
N ARG A 257 11.91 2.69 -4.82
CA ARG A 257 11.72 1.23 -4.93
C ARG A 257 12.22 0.43 -3.72
N ILE A 258 12.48 1.06 -2.57
CA ILE A 258 12.97 0.36 -1.37
C ILE A 258 11.90 0.39 -0.28
N ALA A 259 11.55 -0.78 0.27
CA ALA A 259 10.76 -0.90 1.50
C ALA A 259 11.57 -0.32 2.67
N TYR A 260 11.10 0.79 3.26
CA TYR A 260 11.96 1.62 4.10
C TYR A 260 11.29 2.18 5.37
N THR A 261 10.20 1.57 5.84
CA THR A 261 9.46 2.03 7.02
C THR A 261 10.36 2.22 8.25
N GLY A 262 11.25 1.27 8.53
CA GLY A 262 12.14 1.29 9.69
C GLY A 262 13.48 2.01 9.47
N GLY A 263 13.60 2.83 8.43
CA GLY A 263 14.78 3.68 8.25
C GLY A 263 14.42 5.10 7.84
N TYR A 264 14.24 5.39 6.53
CA TYR A 264 13.74 6.71 6.12
C TYR A 264 12.31 6.98 6.61
N GLY A 265 11.45 5.97 6.70
CA GLY A 265 10.10 6.14 7.26
C GLY A 265 10.14 6.58 8.73
N LEU A 266 10.99 5.94 9.53
CA LEU A 266 11.26 6.33 10.91
C LEU A 266 11.84 7.74 11.00
N SER A 267 12.82 8.07 10.15
CA SER A 267 13.40 9.41 10.10
C SER A 267 12.33 10.46 9.81
N LEU A 268 11.42 10.18 8.89
CA LEU A 268 10.29 11.04 8.56
C LEU A 268 9.32 11.19 9.74
N LEU A 269 8.96 10.07 10.39
CA LEU A 269 8.10 10.06 11.58
C LEU A 269 8.69 10.94 12.69
N GLN A 270 9.98 10.75 13.01
CA GLN A 270 10.67 11.52 14.04
C GLN A 270 10.66 13.02 13.72
N MET A 271 11.18 13.41 12.56
CA MET A 271 11.26 14.82 12.16
C MET A 271 9.90 15.49 12.12
N THR A 272 8.88 14.77 11.65
CA THR A 272 7.50 15.29 11.59
C THR A 272 6.92 15.43 12.99
N SER A 273 7.06 14.41 13.85
CA SER A 273 6.57 14.45 15.23
C SER A 273 7.21 15.56 16.06
N ASP A 274 8.52 15.77 15.91
CA ASP A 274 9.28 16.79 16.64
C ASP A 274 8.91 18.20 16.15
N LEU A 275 8.79 18.42 14.83
CA LEU A 275 8.40 19.73 14.30
C LEU A 275 6.94 20.06 14.63
N MET A 276 6.03 19.09 14.50
CA MET A 276 4.63 19.29 14.89
C MET A 276 4.52 19.61 16.39
N TYR A 277 5.25 18.90 17.24
CA TYR A 277 5.28 19.20 18.67
C TYR A 277 5.85 20.58 18.94
N LEU A 278 6.99 20.95 18.34
CA LEU A 278 7.60 22.28 18.50
C LEU A 278 6.61 23.41 18.16
N LEU A 279 5.90 23.28 17.03
CA LEU A 279 4.98 24.30 16.52
C LEU A 279 3.60 24.26 17.19
N SER A 280 3.25 23.17 17.88
CA SER A 280 1.94 23.03 18.53
C SER A 280 1.68 24.14 19.55
N GLY A 281 0.54 24.82 19.39
CA GLY A 281 0.13 25.96 20.21
C GLY A 281 0.68 27.32 19.78
N SER A 282 1.51 27.38 18.74
CA SER A 282 2.07 28.63 18.21
C SER A 282 1.31 29.15 16.98
N SER A 283 1.64 30.37 16.54
CA SER A 283 1.16 30.99 15.30
C SER A 283 1.55 30.20 14.04
N ALA A 284 2.56 29.33 14.15
CA ALA A 284 3.02 28.43 13.09
C ALA A 284 2.57 26.97 13.31
N GLN A 285 1.58 26.70 14.17
CA GLN A 285 1.02 25.36 14.35
C GLN A 285 0.52 24.75 13.02
N VAL A 286 0.63 23.43 12.89
CA VAL A 286 0.11 22.70 11.73
C VAL A 286 -1.42 22.70 11.77
N THR A 287 -2.03 23.02 10.64
CA THR A 287 -3.50 23.06 10.47
C THR A 287 -3.99 22.24 9.27
N ASP A 288 -3.08 21.54 8.58
CA ASP A 288 -3.40 20.68 7.44
C ASP A 288 -4.17 19.45 7.93
N PRO A 289 -5.39 19.18 7.43
CA PRO A 289 -6.16 18.01 7.86
C PRO A 289 -5.44 16.68 7.61
N ASN A 290 -4.54 16.60 6.62
CA ASN A 290 -3.75 15.40 6.34
C ASN A 290 -2.74 15.06 7.45
N GLN A 291 -2.53 15.95 8.44
CA GLN A 291 -1.77 15.59 9.64
C GLN A 291 -2.37 14.37 10.36
N ALA A 292 -3.67 14.10 10.16
CA ALA A 292 -4.33 12.92 10.70
C ALA A 292 -3.70 11.60 10.19
N HIS A 293 -3.05 11.60 9.03
CA HIS A 293 -2.34 10.43 8.53
C HIS A 293 -1.12 10.07 9.38
N VAL A 294 -0.49 11.05 10.07
CA VAL A 294 0.63 10.77 10.99
C VAL A 294 0.20 9.82 12.10
N TRP A 295 -1.04 9.95 12.57
CA TRP A 295 -1.62 9.03 13.54
C TRP A 295 -1.79 7.63 12.95
N GLN A 296 -2.25 7.55 11.70
CA GLN A 296 -2.44 6.28 11.01
C GLN A 296 -1.10 5.57 10.71
N TRP A 297 -0.01 6.31 10.45
CA TRP A 297 1.31 5.70 10.29
C TRP A 297 1.70 4.90 11.52
N ALA A 298 1.41 5.41 12.72
CA ALA A 298 1.67 4.68 13.96
C ALA A 298 0.95 3.32 13.98
N TYR A 299 -0.32 3.27 13.59
CA TYR A 299 -1.14 2.03 13.62
C TYR A 299 -0.85 1.07 12.47
N ASP A 300 -0.66 1.58 11.25
CA ASP A 300 -0.62 0.78 10.04
C ASP A 300 0.80 0.50 9.57
N SER A 301 1.73 1.45 9.77
CA SER A 301 3.10 1.35 9.28
C SER A 301 4.10 0.92 10.36
N PHE A 302 3.95 1.38 11.60
CA PHE A 302 4.93 1.07 12.65
C PHE A 302 4.48 -0.05 13.58
N GLN A 303 3.27 0.03 14.12
CA GLN A 303 2.80 -0.93 15.12
C GLN A 303 2.90 -2.40 14.66
N PRO A 304 2.52 -2.78 13.42
CA PRO A 304 2.63 -4.17 13.00
C PRO A 304 4.07 -4.62 12.82
N LEU A 305 4.98 -3.71 12.46
CA LEU A 305 6.38 -3.99 12.18
C LEU A 305 7.29 -3.88 13.43
N MET A 306 6.68 -3.64 14.59
CA MET A 306 7.33 -3.68 15.91
C MET A 306 7.05 -5.02 16.59
N TYR A 307 8.10 -5.72 17.01
CA TYR A 307 7.99 -6.93 17.81
C TYR A 307 8.84 -6.81 19.08
N LYS A 308 8.18 -6.61 20.23
CA LYS A 308 8.82 -6.57 21.56
C LYS A 308 10.08 -5.68 21.63
N GLY A 309 9.99 -4.47 21.06
CA GLY A 309 11.10 -3.50 21.02
C GLY A 309 11.91 -3.50 19.72
N ALA A 310 11.88 -4.56 18.92
CA ALA A 310 12.56 -4.63 17.63
C ALA A 310 11.74 -4.04 16.49
N MET A 311 12.34 -3.20 15.66
CA MET A 311 11.79 -2.80 14.35
C MET A 311 12.31 -3.75 13.25
N MET A 312 11.41 -4.44 12.55
CA MET A 312 11.78 -5.53 11.64
C MET A 312 12.77 -5.12 10.53
N ASP A 313 13.80 -5.92 10.31
CA ASP A 313 14.92 -5.60 9.40
C ASP A 313 14.50 -5.51 7.93
N MET A 314 13.48 -6.27 7.53
CA MET A 314 12.99 -6.32 6.14
C MET A 314 12.47 -4.97 5.61
N VAL A 315 12.28 -3.98 6.47
CA VAL A 315 11.83 -2.61 6.13
C VAL A 315 12.86 -1.53 6.50
N ARG A 316 14.13 -1.89 6.75
CA ARG A 316 15.19 -0.92 7.11
C ARG A 316 16.18 -0.64 5.97
N GLY A 317 15.98 -1.26 4.80
CA GLY A 317 16.84 -1.05 3.64
C GLY A 317 18.31 -1.32 3.94
N ARG A 318 19.20 -0.41 3.52
CA ARG A 318 20.65 -0.55 3.75
C ARG A 318 21.07 -0.40 5.22
N GLU A 319 20.18 0.03 6.11
CA GLU A 319 20.51 0.36 7.50
C GLU A 319 20.78 -0.87 8.36
N ILE A 320 20.38 -2.06 7.90
CA ILE A 320 20.76 -3.34 8.51
C ILE A 320 22.28 -3.52 8.63
N SER A 321 23.06 -2.77 7.83
CA SER A 321 24.52 -2.78 7.85
C SER A 321 25.16 -1.80 8.85
N ARG A 322 24.37 -1.09 9.67
CA ARG A 322 24.86 -0.09 10.64
C ARG A 322 24.90 -0.70 12.04
N ASN A 323 26.09 -0.75 12.64
CA ASN A 323 26.30 -1.36 13.96
C ASN A 323 25.49 -0.68 15.08
N TYR A 324 25.25 0.63 14.96
CA TYR A 324 24.52 1.46 15.92
C TYR A 324 23.00 1.51 15.67
N ALA A 325 22.51 0.88 14.60
CA ALA A 325 21.10 0.88 14.23
C ALA A 325 20.65 -0.56 13.93
N GLN A 326 20.86 -1.46 14.90
CA GLN A 326 20.24 -2.79 14.88
C GLN A 326 18.76 -2.67 15.28
N ASP A 327 17.99 -3.73 15.04
CA ASP A 327 16.52 -3.72 15.11
C ASP A 327 15.94 -3.12 16.41
N HIS A 328 16.48 -3.45 17.58
CA HIS A 328 16.05 -2.89 18.87
C HIS A 328 16.39 -1.41 19.04
N ALA A 329 17.60 -0.99 18.68
CA ALA A 329 17.98 0.44 18.71
C ALA A 329 17.08 1.28 17.78
N VAL A 330 16.70 0.72 16.64
CA VAL A 330 15.75 1.35 15.72
C VAL A 330 14.33 1.34 16.29
N GLY A 331 13.90 0.26 16.93
CA GLY A 331 12.60 0.19 17.57
C GLY A 331 12.47 1.12 18.78
N HIS A 332 13.54 1.35 19.55
CA HIS A 332 13.59 2.40 20.57
C HIS A 332 13.36 3.78 19.96
N ALA A 333 13.96 4.07 18.81
CA ALA A 333 13.72 5.31 18.09
C ALA A 333 12.25 5.45 17.61
N VAL A 334 11.57 4.34 17.26
CA VAL A 334 10.12 4.32 17.01
C VAL A 334 9.35 4.63 18.30
N ILE A 335 9.66 3.96 19.41
CA ILE A 335 9.01 4.18 20.71
C ILE A 335 9.10 5.66 21.12
N ALA A 336 10.28 6.28 20.99
CA ALA A 336 10.48 7.69 21.29
C ALA A 336 9.61 8.61 20.41
N ALA A 337 9.48 8.32 19.12
CA ALA A 337 8.61 9.08 18.21
C ALA A 337 7.12 8.92 18.60
N ILE A 338 6.69 7.72 18.98
CA ILE A 338 5.32 7.47 19.43
C ILE A 338 5.02 8.18 20.77
N ILE A 339 5.98 8.19 21.70
CA ILE A 339 5.89 8.98 22.94
C ILE A 339 5.77 10.47 22.61
N ARG A 340 6.56 10.99 21.66
CA ARG A 340 6.48 12.38 21.21
C ARG A 340 5.09 12.72 20.65
N LEU A 341 4.54 11.88 19.76
CA LEU A 341 3.18 12.08 19.23
C LEU A 341 2.14 12.12 20.35
N SER A 342 2.27 11.28 21.38
CA SER A 342 1.32 11.26 22.51
C SER A 342 1.26 12.54 23.34
N GLN A 343 2.23 13.45 23.20
CA GLN A 343 2.26 14.72 23.92
C GLN A 343 1.30 15.76 23.34
N PHE A 344 0.85 15.60 22.09
CA PHE A 344 0.03 16.61 21.41
C PHE A 344 -1.04 16.04 20.48
N ALA A 345 -1.05 14.73 20.23
CA ALA A 345 -2.13 14.09 19.48
C ALA A 345 -3.48 14.27 20.19
N PRO A 346 -4.59 14.41 19.45
CA PRO A 346 -5.91 14.42 20.06
C PRO A 346 -6.29 13.03 20.58
N GLU A 347 -7.20 12.95 21.54
CA GLU A 347 -7.82 11.67 21.90
C GLU A 347 -8.71 11.16 20.74
N PRO A 348 -8.79 9.83 20.52
CA PRO A 348 -8.25 8.74 21.35
C PRO A 348 -6.78 8.37 21.07
N HIS A 349 -6.08 9.10 20.18
CA HIS A 349 -4.75 8.71 19.70
C HIS A 349 -3.67 8.83 20.76
N ALA A 350 -3.67 9.91 21.55
CA ALA A 350 -2.69 10.11 22.61
C ALA A 350 -2.70 8.94 23.61
N SER A 351 -3.87 8.51 24.08
CA SER A 351 -3.99 7.36 24.98
C SER A 351 -3.52 6.04 24.33
N ALA A 352 -3.86 5.82 23.06
CA ALA A 352 -3.41 4.64 22.31
C ALA A 352 -1.87 4.60 22.14
N PHE A 353 -1.24 5.73 21.85
CA PHE A 353 0.22 5.84 21.73
C PHE A 353 0.94 5.55 23.04
N LYS A 354 0.43 6.06 24.16
CA LYS A 354 0.98 5.75 25.48
C LYS A 354 0.85 4.26 25.81
N SER A 355 -0.29 3.67 25.50
CA SER A 355 -0.52 2.22 25.65
C SER A 355 0.51 1.42 24.85
N MET A 356 0.68 1.71 23.55
CA MET A 356 1.68 1.06 22.69
C MET A 356 3.11 1.19 23.23
N ALA A 357 3.54 2.41 23.57
CA ALA A 357 4.86 2.66 24.13
C ALA A 357 5.08 1.86 25.43
N LYS A 358 4.09 1.82 26.32
CA LYS A 358 4.15 1.04 27.56
C LYS A 358 4.37 -0.44 27.29
N GLY A 359 3.62 -1.02 26.36
CA GLY A 359 3.77 -2.43 25.98
C GLY A 359 5.17 -2.73 25.46
N TRP A 360 5.66 -1.96 24.49
CA TRP A 360 6.99 -2.19 23.91
C TRP A 360 8.14 -2.00 24.91
N ILE A 361 8.06 -1.00 25.79
CA ILE A 361 9.07 -0.79 26.84
C ILE A 361 9.09 -1.96 27.84
N GLN A 362 7.94 -2.54 28.16
CA GLN A 362 7.85 -3.67 29.09
C GLN A 362 8.22 -5.01 28.45
N ASP A 363 7.91 -5.18 27.17
CA ASP A 363 8.17 -6.43 26.43
C ASP A 363 9.64 -6.57 26.00
N ASP A 364 10.38 -5.47 25.87
CA ASP A 364 11.80 -5.49 25.51
C ASP A 364 12.68 -5.84 26.72
N THR A 365 12.87 -7.14 26.92
CA THR A 365 13.76 -7.67 27.95
C THR A 365 15.18 -7.91 27.45
N PHE A 366 15.51 -7.52 26.21
CA PHE A 366 16.85 -7.64 25.65
C PHE A 366 17.64 -6.35 25.83
N SER A 367 17.07 -5.22 25.39
CA SER A 367 17.68 -3.90 25.49
C SER A 367 16.74 -2.97 26.21
N SER A 368 17.20 -2.34 27.30
CA SER A 368 16.37 -1.34 27.97
C SER A 368 16.23 -0.11 27.09
N PHE A 369 14.99 0.29 26.77
CA PHE A 369 14.69 1.57 26.10
C PHE A 369 15.38 2.76 26.78
N TYR A 370 15.55 2.72 28.10
CA TYR A 370 16.16 3.82 28.84
C TYR A 370 17.69 3.94 28.61
N SER A 371 18.33 2.91 28.05
CA SER A 371 19.79 2.88 27.89
C SER A 371 20.31 3.79 26.78
N ASP A 372 19.50 4.07 25.76
CA ASP A 372 19.84 4.89 24.60
C ASP A 372 18.89 6.09 24.36
N ALA A 373 17.74 6.14 25.03
CA ALA A 373 16.82 7.28 25.01
C ALA A 373 17.46 8.60 25.53
N SER A 374 16.91 9.74 25.10
CA SER A 374 17.29 11.05 25.67
C SER A 374 16.74 11.20 27.11
N PRO A 375 17.32 12.07 27.96
CA PRO A 375 16.82 12.28 29.32
C PRO A 375 15.34 12.68 29.38
N GLU A 376 14.87 13.52 28.45
CA GLU A 376 13.44 13.86 28.33
C GLU A 376 12.59 12.62 28.03
N MET A 377 13.01 11.80 27.07
CA MET A 377 12.28 10.59 26.68
C MET A 377 12.24 9.57 27.81
N ILE A 378 13.31 9.46 28.61
CA ILE A 378 13.30 8.62 29.82
C ILE A 378 12.23 9.14 30.79
N ALA A 379 12.20 10.44 31.09
CA ALA A 379 11.23 11.01 32.01
C ALA A 379 9.77 10.79 31.53
N LEU A 380 9.49 11.03 30.25
CA LEU A 380 8.16 10.80 29.65
C LEU A 380 7.78 9.32 29.68
N ALA A 381 8.70 8.43 29.29
CA ALA A 381 8.47 6.98 29.30
C ALA A 381 8.23 6.43 30.70
N LYS A 382 9.01 6.88 31.70
CA LYS A 382 8.81 6.52 33.11
C LYS A 382 7.43 6.95 33.61
N GLY A 383 6.99 8.15 33.26
CA GLY A 383 5.63 8.62 33.54
C GLY A 383 4.56 7.69 32.97
N ILE A 384 4.69 7.30 31.70
CA ILE A 384 3.76 6.38 31.02
C ILE A 384 3.76 4.98 31.69
N VAL A 385 4.94 4.44 31.98
CA VAL A 385 5.07 3.11 32.58
C VAL A 385 4.55 3.07 34.01
N ALA A 386 4.80 4.11 34.80
CA ALA A 386 4.35 4.23 36.19
C ALA A 386 2.84 4.49 36.32
N ASP A 387 2.20 5.09 35.33
CA ASP A 387 0.76 5.38 35.35
C ASP A 387 -0.08 4.09 35.24
N SER A 388 -0.78 3.74 36.32
CA SER A 388 -1.62 2.55 36.40
C SER A 388 -2.92 2.64 35.60
N ALA A 389 -3.33 3.84 35.17
CA ALA A 389 -4.48 4.01 34.28
C ALA A 389 -4.17 3.59 32.84
N ILE A 390 -2.87 3.51 32.48
CA ILE A 390 -2.42 3.11 31.14
C ILE A 390 -2.11 1.61 31.17
N SER A 391 -2.85 0.83 30.39
CA SER A 391 -2.57 -0.59 30.19
C SER A 391 -1.85 -0.81 28.86
N PRO A 392 -0.86 -1.74 28.78
CA PRO A 392 -0.34 -2.22 27.50
C PRO A 392 -1.45 -2.74 26.59
N PRO A 393 -1.32 -2.63 25.26
CA PRO A 393 -2.27 -3.24 24.34
C PRO A 393 -2.15 -4.76 24.39
N ALA A 394 -3.22 -5.46 24.02
CA ALA A 394 -3.12 -6.89 23.74
C ALA A 394 -2.13 -7.15 22.58
N PRO A 395 -1.38 -8.26 22.59
CA PRO A 395 -0.55 -8.65 21.47
C PRO A 395 -1.34 -8.68 20.15
N LEU A 396 -0.73 -8.21 19.08
CA LEU A 396 -1.37 -8.25 17.77
C LEU A 396 -1.51 -9.71 17.30
N ASN A 397 -2.71 -10.05 16.84
CA ASN A 397 -3.02 -11.32 16.20
C ASN A 397 -3.65 -11.04 14.83
N LYS A 398 -2.83 -10.98 13.78
CA LYS A 398 -3.27 -10.58 12.44
C LYS A 398 -2.27 -10.97 11.35
N VAL A 399 -2.73 -11.00 10.11
CA VAL A 399 -1.89 -10.93 8.90
C VAL A 399 -1.97 -9.53 8.29
N ARG A 400 -0.84 -9.04 7.81
CA ARG A 400 -0.73 -7.77 7.07
C ARG A 400 0.01 -7.99 5.76
N GLN A 401 -0.62 -7.56 4.67
CA GLN A 401 -0.03 -7.51 3.34
C GLN A 401 0.28 -6.05 3.00
N PHE A 402 1.57 -5.72 2.94
CA PHE A 402 2.07 -4.42 2.50
C PHE A 402 2.38 -4.51 1.00
N ALA A 403 1.31 -4.52 0.19
CA ALA A 403 1.39 -4.72 -1.25
C ALA A 403 2.18 -3.62 -1.96
N GLY A 404 2.16 -2.40 -1.44
CA GLY A 404 2.93 -1.27 -1.96
C GLY A 404 4.44 -1.51 -1.93
N MET A 405 4.94 -2.27 -0.95
CA MET A 405 6.39 -2.50 -0.75
C MET A 405 6.81 -3.98 -0.75
N ASP A 406 6.00 -4.88 -1.33
CA ASP A 406 6.28 -6.31 -1.46
C ASP A 406 6.70 -6.96 -0.12
N ARG A 407 5.96 -6.68 0.97
CA ARG A 407 6.14 -7.34 2.28
C ARG A 407 4.86 -8.00 2.74
N SER A 408 5.00 -9.15 3.41
CA SER A 408 3.90 -9.83 4.09
C SER A 408 4.32 -10.14 5.52
N LEU A 409 3.37 -10.11 6.44
CA LEU A 409 3.64 -10.30 7.85
C LEU A 409 2.51 -11.09 8.52
N LEU A 410 2.88 -12.13 9.26
CA LEU A 410 2.04 -12.85 10.19
C LEU A 410 2.42 -12.46 11.63
N LEU A 411 1.44 -12.07 12.42
CA LEU A 411 1.57 -11.76 13.85
C LEU A 411 0.67 -12.69 14.65
N ARG A 412 1.26 -13.38 15.62
CA ARG A 412 0.58 -14.31 16.52
C ARG A 412 1.04 -14.09 17.96
N PRO A 413 0.24 -14.49 18.95
CA PRO A 413 0.74 -14.60 20.31
C PRO A 413 2.01 -15.47 20.34
N GLY A 414 3.14 -14.87 20.70
CA GLY A 414 4.42 -15.56 20.86
C GLY A 414 5.38 -15.52 19.66
N PHE A 415 4.94 -15.13 18.46
CA PHE A 415 5.86 -14.96 17.32
C PHE A 415 5.36 -13.98 16.25
N ALA A 416 6.29 -13.52 15.42
CA ALA A 416 6.00 -12.81 14.17
C ALA A 416 6.83 -13.39 13.02
N PHE A 417 6.22 -13.54 11.86
CA PHE A 417 6.87 -14.09 10.67
C PHE A 417 6.76 -13.11 9.49
N GLY A 418 7.87 -12.45 9.17
CA GLY A 418 7.98 -11.49 8.07
C GLY A 418 8.52 -12.12 6.78
N ILE A 419 7.96 -11.74 5.64
CA ILE A 419 8.39 -12.20 4.31
C ILE A 419 8.80 -10.98 3.49
N ALA A 420 10.04 -10.98 3.03
CA ALA A 420 10.63 -9.93 2.21
C ALA A 420 10.74 -10.37 0.74
N MET A 421 9.96 -9.74 -0.13
CA MET A 421 9.90 -10.05 -1.57
C MET A 421 10.39 -8.86 -2.41
N PHE A 422 10.54 -9.10 -3.70
CA PHE A 422 10.84 -8.06 -4.69
C PHE A 422 10.17 -8.40 -6.00
N SER A 423 10.05 -7.40 -6.88
CA SER A 423 9.35 -7.51 -8.16
C SER A 423 9.85 -6.45 -9.14
N THR A 424 9.12 -6.23 -10.23
CA THR A 424 9.31 -5.05 -11.09
C THR A 424 9.09 -3.71 -10.37
N ARG A 425 8.39 -3.70 -9.22
CA ARG A 425 8.05 -2.49 -8.45
C ARG A 425 9.10 -2.16 -7.38
N ILE A 426 9.62 -3.18 -6.70
CA ILE A 426 10.50 -3.06 -5.53
C ILE A 426 11.85 -3.73 -5.82
N ASN A 427 12.95 -3.10 -5.41
CA ASN A 427 14.29 -3.68 -5.58
C ASN A 427 14.53 -4.82 -4.57
N SER A 428 15.38 -5.77 -4.97
CA SER A 428 15.88 -6.87 -4.13
C SER A 428 16.54 -6.39 -2.84
N PHE A 429 17.31 -5.31 -2.91
CA PHE A 429 17.91 -4.60 -1.78
C PHE A 429 18.47 -3.24 -2.23
N GLU A 430 19.02 -2.46 -1.31
CA GLU A 430 19.78 -1.25 -1.59
C GLU A 430 21.21 -1.37 -1.06
N ALA A 431 22.20 -0.96 -1.86
CA ALA A 431 23.58 -0.76 -1.43
C ALA A 431 24.18 0.48 -2.10
N ILE A 432 24.39 1.54 -1.31
CA ILE A 432 24.94 2.82 -1.74
C ILE A 432 25.91 3.34 -0.67
N ASN A 433 26.81 4.25 -1.03
CA ASN A 433 27.76 4.90 -0.10
C ASN A 433 28.65 3.91 0.70
N GLY A 434 28.89 2.72 0.15
CA GLY A 434 29.64 1.66 0.83
C GLY A 434 28.84 0.92 1.91
N GLU A 435 27.53 1.16 2.04
CA GLU A 435 26.63 0.49 2.99
C GLU A 435 25.94 -0.73 2.34
N ASN A 436 25.58 -1.71 3.17
CA ASN A 436 24.88 -2.95 2.82
C ASN A 436 25.50 -3.76 1.67
N GLY A 437 26.83 -3.81 1.61
CA GLY A 437 27.57 -4.47 0.52
C GLY A 437 27.30 -5.97 0.35
N LYS A 438 26.63 -6.62 1.32
CA LYS A 438 26.22 -8.03 1.29
C LYS A 438 24.71 -8.24 1.42
N GLY A 439 23.89 -7.24 1.10
CA GLY A 439 22.42 -7.32 1.18
C GLY A 439 21.73 -8.18 0.12
N TRP A 440 22.48 -8.95 -0.68
CA TRP A 440 22.11 -9.53 -1.98
C TRP A 440 20.75 -10.24 -2.04
N TYR A 441 20.37 -10.92 -0.97
CA TYR A 441 19.18 -11.77 -0.91
C TYR A 441 18.15 -11.34 0.14
N THR A 442 18.33 -10.16 0.76
CA THR A 442 17.50 -9.70 1.89
C THR A 442 16.04 -9.43 1.52
N GLY A 443 15.73 -9.18 0.24
CA GLY A 443 14.36 -9.10 -0.28
C GLY A 443 14.00 -10.20 -1.27
N ALA A 444 14.78 -11.29 -1.35
CA ALA A 444 14.60 -12.32 -2.39
C ALA A 444 13.77 -13.52 -1.91
N GLY A 445 12.61 -13.26 -1.30
CA GLY A 445 11.82 -14.26 -0.60
C GLY A 445 12.45 -14.67 0.72
N ALA A 446 13.12 -13.74 1.40
CA ALA A 446 13.73 -13.98 2.69
C ALA A 446 12.67 -13.98 3.79
N THR A 447 12.80 -14.89 4.76
CA THR A 447 11.85 -15.05 5.87
C THR A 447 12.51 -14.72 7.21
N TYR A 448 11.79 -13.97 8.05
CA TYR A 448 12.26 -13.48 9.34
C TYR A 448 11.32 -13.95 10.44
N LEU A 449 11.81 -14.78 11.37
CA LEU A 449 11.05 -15.28 12.51
C LEU A 449 11.51 -14.59 13.80
N TYR A 450 10.63 -13.76 14.34
CA TYR A 450 10.77 -13.12 15.65
C TYR A 450 9.98 -13.93 16.69
N ASN A 451 10.61 -14.25 17.81
CA ASN A 451 10.02 -15.04 18.89
C ASN A 451 10.65 -14.62 20.23
N GLY A 452 10.71 -15.49 21.23
CA GLY A 452 11.29 -15.20 22.55
C GLY A 452 12.79 -14.88 22.55
N ASP A 453 13.51 -15.19 21.47
CA ASP A 453 14.90 -14.77 21.28
C ASP A 453 14.95 -13.39 20.63
N LEU A 454 14.77 -12.36 21.46
CA LEU A 454 14.73 -10.96 21.05
C LEU A 454 16.05 -10.50 20.41
N ALA A 455 17.18 -11.09 20.81
CA ALA A 455 18.51 -10.74 20.31
C ALA A 455 18.83 -11.33 18.92
N GLN A 456 17.91 -12.09 18.29
CA GLN A 456 18.20 -12.90 17.10
C GLN A 456 18.85 -12.11 15.96
N TYR A 457 18.29 -10.95 15.61
CA TYR A 457 18.78 -10.12 14.49
C TYR A 457 19.61 -8.90 14.96
N SER A 458 19.78 -8.79 16.27
CA SER A 458 20.74 -7.93 16.96
C SER A 458 22.03 -8.71 17.29
N GLU A 459 22.87 -8.15 18.17
CA GLU A 459 24.15 -8.73 18.59
C GLU A 459 25.02 -9.20 17.42
N ASP A 460 25.15 -8.36 16.40
CA ASP A 460 26.07 -8.58 15.29
C ASP A 460 25.70 -9.79 14.42
N TYR A 461 24.40 -10.08 14.28
CA TYR A 461 23.86 -11.01 13.29
C TYR A 461 24.37 -10.68 11.87
N TRP A 462 24.10 -9.46 11.40
CA TRP A 462 24.38 -9.03 10.03
C TRP A 462 25.85 -9.14 9.57
N PRO A 463 26.87 -8.77 10.36
CA PRO A 463 28.26 -8.94 9.93
C PRO A 463 28.77 -10.39 10.01
N THR A 464 28.06 -11.32 10.66
CA THR A 464 28.54 -12.69 10.90
C THR A 464 27.75 -13.77 10.15
N VAL A 465 26.47 -13.54 9.86
CA VAL A 465 25.63 -14.49 9.11
C VAL A 465 26.16 -14.77 7.71
N ASP A 466 25.87 -15.96 7.19
CA ASP A 466 26.10 -16.28 5.78
C ASP A 466 25.11 -15.53 4.88
N SER A 467 25.52 -14.37 4.36
CA SER A 467 24.67 -13.56 3.47
C SER A 467 24.30 -14.25 2.16
N TYR A 468 24.99 -15.35 1.80
CA TYR A 468 24.60 -16.19 0.66
C TYR A 468 23.47 -17.17 1.00
N ARG A 469 23.13 -17.35 2.27
CA ARG A 469 22.13 -18.30 2.76
C ARG A 469 21.17 -17.66 3.75
N LEU A 470 20.46 -16.63 3.32
CA LEU A 470 19.42 -16.03 4.16
C LEU A 470 18.18 -16.94 4.21
N PRO A 471 17.53 -17.10 5.38
CA PRO A 471 16.39 -18.02 5.53
C PRO A 471 15.27 -17.74 4.51
N GLY A 472 14.64 -18.80 4.01
CA GLY A 472 13.53 -18.73 3.05
C GLY A 472 13.94 -18.55 1.58
N THR A 473 15.15 -18.06 1.31
CA THR A 473 15.59 -17.72 -0.06
C THR A 473 15.86 -18.94 -0.93
N THR A 474 15.76 -18.78 -2.26
CA THR A 474 16.22 -19.77 -3.26
C THR A 474 17.27 -19.11 -4.14
N VAL A 475 18.49 -19.61 -4.16
CA VAL A 475 19.66 -18.89 -4.71
C VAL A 475 20.59 -19.83 -5.47
N VAL A 476 21.45 -19.26 -6.31
CA VAL A 476 22.64 -19.98 -6.78
C VAL A 476 23.70 -19.93 -5.67
N SER A 477 24.22 -21.10 -5.29
CA SER A 477 25.14 -21.27 -4.17
C SER A 477 26.34 -20.33 -4.27
N GLN A 478 26.68 -19.68 -3.14
CA GLN A 478 27.86 -18.81 -2.98
C GLN A 478 28.02 -17.73 -4.07
N THR A 479 26.92 -17.29 -4.65
CA THR A 479 26.92 -16.29 -5.73
C THR A 479 26.38 -14.97 -5.19
N ALA A 480 27.08 -13.86 -5.44
CA ALA A 480 26.58 -12.53 -5.08
C ALA A 480 25.58 -12.01 -6.13
N ASN A 481 24.76 -11.03 -5.76
CA ASN A 481 23.74 -10.48 -6.65
C ASN A 481 23.79 -8.94 -6.66
N ALA A 482 23.53 -8.31 -7.81
CA ALA A 482 23.41 -6.87 -7.86
C ALA A 482 22.06 -6.40 -7.27
N ALA A 483 22.02 -5.18 -6.75
CA ALA A 483 20.77 -4.52 -6.40
C ALA A 483 19.97 -4.28 -7.69
N GLN A 484 18.75 -4.83 -7.76
CA GLN A 484 17.96 -4.84 -8.99
C GLN A 484 16.47 -4.99 -8.68
N THR A 485 15.61 -4.56 -9.59
CA THR A 485 14.24 -5.08 -9.65
C THR A 485 14.21 -6.47 -10.26
N GLY A 486 13.16 -7.22 -9.98
CA GLY A 486 12.85 -8.45 -10.71
C GLY A 486 12.37 -8.17 -12.12
N THR A 487 12.26 -9.23 -12.92
CA THR A 487 11.66 -9.19 -14.28
C THR A 487 10.17 -9.54 -14.27
N THR A 488 9.65 -9.97 -13.12
CA THR A 488 8.28 -10.45 -12.90
C THR A 488 7.54 -9.49 -11.96
N ASN A 489 6.23 -9.38 -12.13
CA ASN A 489 5.38 -8.50 -11.30
C ASN A 489 4.54 -9.28 -10.28
N TRP A 490 4.54 -10.61 -10.31
CA TRP A 490 3.80 -11.43 -9.35
C TRP A 490 4.59 -11.50 -8.04
N ALA A 491 4.33 -10.55 -7.15
CA ALA A 491 4.79 -10.56 -5.76
C ALA A 491 3.71 -9.89 -4.90
N GLY A 492 3.27 -10.54 -3.83
CA GLY A 492 2.15 -10.08 -3.02
C GLY A 492 1.36 -11.25 -2.45
N GLY A 493 0.10 -11.02 -2.10
CA GLY A 493 -0.69 -12.01 -1.38
C GLY A 493 -2.13 -11.61 -1.13
N SER A 494 -2.90 -12.55 -0.57
CA SER A 494 -4.28 -12.37 -0.13
C SER A 494 -4.38 -12.47 1.39
N VAL A 495 -5.33 -11.76 1.98
CA VAL A 495 -5.57 -11.74 3.43
C VAL A 495 -7.05 -11.97 3.69
N LEU A 496 -7.37 -12.98 4.51
CA LEU A 496 -8.73 -13.34 4.89
C LEU A 496 -9.00 -12.94 6.34
N ASP A 497 -10.04 -12.14 6.55
CA ASP A 497 -10.51 -11.59 7.83
C ASP A 497 -9.41 -10.89 8.66
N GLY A 498 -8.34 -10.44 7.99
CA GLY A 498 -7.16 -9.90 8.65
C GLY A 498 -6.41 -10.90 9.53
N THR A 499 -6.78 -12.18 9.54
CA THR A 499 -6.23 -13.19 10.45
C THR A 499 -5.30 -14.15 9.71
N TYR A 500 -5.68 -14.64 8.53
CA TYR A 500 -4.93 -15.61 7.75
C TYR A 500 -4.51 -15.00 6.41
N GLY A 501 -3.51 -15.57 5.75
CA GLY A 501 -3.16 -15.10 4.41
C GLY A 501 -2.31 -16.06 3.60
N ALA A 502 -2.21 -15.77 2.31
CA ALA A 502 -1.27 -16.40 1.39
C ALA A 502 -0.38 -15.32 0.80
N ALA A 503 0.91 -15.60 0.63
CA ALA A 503 1.85 -14.75 -0.06
C ALA A 503 2.61 -15.57 -1.11
N GLY A 504 3.16 -14.89 -2.11
CA GLY A 504 4.04 -15.55 -3.07
C GLY A 504 4.89 -14.57 -3.86
N MET A 505 5.94 -15.11 -4.47
CA MET A 505 6.87 -14.41 -5.32
C MET A 505 7.24 -15.29 -6.51
N ASP A 506 7.02 -14.77 -7.71
CA ASP A 506 7.59 -15.30 -8.95
C ASP A 506 9.05 -14.89 -9.02
N LEU A 507 9.94 -15.71 -8.46
CA LEU A 507 11.36 -15.41 -8.38
C LEU A 507 11.96 -15.35 -9.78
N SER A 508 12.60 -14.24 -10.11
CA SER A 508 13.49 -14.13 -11.26
C SER A 508 14.58 -13.10 -10.99
N TYR A 509 15.84 -13.53 -11.00
CA TYR A 509 16.99 -12.64 -10.86
C TYR A 509 17.40 -12.08 -12.22
N ALA A 510 17.71 -10.79 -12.29
CA ALA A 510 18.19 -10.18 -13.54
C ALA A 510 19.69 -10.42 -13.78
N SER A 511 20.47 -10.68 -12.72
CA SER A 511 21.93 -10.85 -12.80
C SER A 511 22.38 -12.25 -13.24
N TYR A 512 21.54 -13.27 -13.10
CA TYR A 512 21.82 -14.64 -13.54
C TYR A 512 20.52 -15.44 -13.73
N ASN A 513 20.60 -16.53 -14.49
CA ASN A 513 19.44 -17.37 -14.76
C ASN A 513 19.11 -18.26 -13.55
N LEU A 514 18.07 -17.89 -12.82
CA LEU A 514 17.37 -18.74 -11.85
C LEU A 514 15.95 -18.20 -11.71
N THR A 515 14.97 -19.09 -11.89
CA THR A 515 13.54 -18.79 -11.73
C THR A 515 12.86 -19.80 -10.83
N GLY A 516 11.76 -19.43 -10.19
CA GLY A 516 10.92 -20.36 -9.43
C GLY A 516 9.69 -19.70 -8.80
N ARG A 517 8.65 -20.49 -8.55
CA ARG A 517 7.44 -20.06 -7.85
C ARG A 517 7.59 -20.34 -6.38
N LYS A 518 7.54 -19.31 -5.54
CA LYS A 518 7.66 -19.43 -4.08
C LYS A 518 6.36 -18.97 -3.45
N SER A 519 5.75 -19.81 -2.62
CA SER A 519 4.54 -19.47 -1.87
C SER A 519 4.76 -19.66 -0.37
N TRP A 520 4.05 -18.86 0.42
CA TRP A 520 3.94 -18.99 1.87
C TRP A 520 2.46 -18.91 2.27
N PHE A 521 1.98 -19.88 3.04
CA PHE A 521 0.62 -19.90 3.58
C PHE A 521 0.68 -19.67 5.09
N LEU A 522 0.00 -18.64 5.55
CA LEU A 522 0.09 -18.06 6.89
C LEU A 522 -1.19 -18.44 7.66
N PHE A 523 -1.14 -19.58 8.36
CA PHE A 523 -2.23 -20.11 9.17
C PHE A 523 -2.13 -19.62 10.62
N ASP A 524 -2.64 -20.34 11.60
CA ASP A 524 -2.64 -19.92 13.01
C ASP A 524 -1.30 -20.09 13.69
N ASP A 525 -0.73 -21.29 13.75
CA ASP A 525 0.54 -21.54 14.45
C ASP A 525 1.67 -22.08 13.55
N GLU A 526 1.38 -22.20 12.25
CA GLU A 526 2.27 -22.76 11.26
C GLU A 526 2.33 -21.95 9.95
N ILE A 527 3.46 -22.09 9.25
CA ILE A 527 3.71 -21.44 7.97
C ILE A 527 4.17 -22.48 6.95
N VAL A 528 3.35 -22.74 5.93
CA VAL A 528 3.69 -23.66 4.85
C VAL A 528 4.43 -22.90 3.74
N ALA A 529 5.68 -23.28 3.46
CA ALA A 529 6.49 -22.74 2.39
C ALA A 529 6.63 -23.75 1.24
N LEU A 530 6.18 -23.34 0.05
CA LEU A 530 6.24 -24.16 -1.17
C LEU A 530 7.14 -23.52 -2.22
N GLY A 531 7.82 -24.37 -2.99
CA GLY A 531 8.63 -24.01 -4.14
C GLY A 531 8.38 -24.95 -5.31
N ALA A 532 8.20 -24.43 -6.52
CA ALA A 532 8.05 -25.22 -7.75
C ALA A 532 8.58 -24.49 -8.97
N GLY A 533 8.80 -25.20 -10.09
CA GLY A 533 9.33 -24.60 -11.31
C GLY A 533 10.77 -24.09 -11.14
N ILE A 534 11.51 -24.58 -10.14
CA ILE A 534 12.86 -24.10 -9.84
C ILE A 534 13.78 -24.56 -10.95
N SER A 535 14.19 -23.62 -11.79
CA SER A 535 14.95 -23.89 -13.00
C SER A 535 16.10 -22.90 -13.12
N SER A 536 17.26 -23.40 -13.53
CA SER A 536 18.46 -22.58 -13.73
C SER A 536 19.38 -23.20 -14.77
N THR A 537 20.12 -22.37 -15.49
CA THR A 537 21.24 -22.79 -16.34
C THR A 537 22.60 -22.50 -15.68
N ALA A 538 22.61 -22.07 -14.41
CA ALA A 538 23.84 -21.81 -13.69
C ALA A 538 24.65 -23.09 -13.45
N THR A 539 25.97 -22.96 -13.50
CA THR A 539 26.91 -24.07 -13.30
C THR A 539 27.15 -24.40 -11.82
N SER A 540 26.80 -23.49 -10.91
CA SER A 540 26.82 -23.72 -9.46
C SER A 540 25.48 -24.30 -8.98
N PRO A 541 25.47 -25.10 -7.90
CA PRO A 541 24.23 -25.65 -7.35
C PRO A 541 23.21 -24.59 -6.97
N VAL A 542 21.92 -24.92 -7.10
CA VAL A 542 20.82 -24.08 -6.60
C VAL A 542 20.40 -24.60 -5.22
N GLU A 543 20.21 -23.68 -4.28
CA GLU A 543 19.89 -23.99 -2.89
C GLU A 543 18.59 -23.31 -2.48
N THR A 544 17.76 -23.95 -1.65
CA THR A 544 16.69 -23.28 -0.90
C THR A 544 16.98 -23.38 0.59
N ILE A 545 17.06 -22.23 1.25
CA ILE A 545 17.46 -22.14 2.65
C ILE A 545 16.23 -22.32 3.52
N VAL A 546 16.22 -23.37 4.32
CA VAL A 546 15.16 -23.61 5.32
C VAL A 546 15.42 -22.74 6.55
N GLU A 547 16.67 -22.71 7.03
CA GLU A 547 17.06 -21.94 8.21
C GLU A 547 18.55 -21.53 8.17
N ASN A 548 18.85 -20.40 8.80
CA ASN A 548 20.16 -19.92 9.17
C ASN A 548 20.07 -19.10 10.49
N ARG A 549 19.92 -19.81 11.62
CA ARG A 549 19.63 -19.24 12.94
C ARG A 549 20.89 -18.90 13.70
N LYS A 550 20.92 -17.73 14.37
CA LYS A 550 21.99 -17.38 15.33
C LYS A 550 21.77 -18.21 16.59
N LEU A 551 22.79 -18.94 17.00
CA LEU A 551 22.78 -19.79 18.18
C LEU A 551 23.29 -19.03 19.40
N ASN A 552 23.21 -19.69 20.56
CA ASN A 552 23.79 -19.20 21.79
C ASN A 552 25.33 -19.10 21.67
N LEU A 553 25.98 -18.48 22.65
CA LEU A 553 27.43 -18.25 22.62
C LEU A 553 28.28 -19.54 22.63
N ALA A 554 27.76 -20.63 23.19
CA ALA A 554 28.41 -21.94 23.15
C ALA A 554 28.20 -22.65 21.79
N GLY A 555 27.18 -22.26 21.03
CA GLY A 555 26.78 -22.87 19.78
C GLY A 555 26.18 -24.26 19.97
N ASP A 556 25.65 -24.57 21.15
CA ASP A 556 25.31 -25.94 21.58
C ASP A 556 23.80 -26.19 21.71
N ASN A 557 22.95 -25.27 21.22
CA ASN A 557 21.50 -25.45 21.19
C ASN A 557 21.13 -26.85 20.71
N ALA A 558 20.40 -27.60 21.53
CA ALA A 558 19.98 -28.95 21.21
C ALA A 558 19.07 -28.95 19.97
N TRP A 559 19.20 -29.97 19.14
CA TRP A 559 18.36 -30.14 17.97
C TRP A 559 18.13 -31.61 17.69
N THR A 560 16.98 -31.90 17.10
CA THR A 560 16.54 -33.26 16.78
C THR A 560 16.09 -33.34 15.34
N VAL A 561 16.23 -34.51 14.73
CA VAL A 561 15.76 -34.84 13.40
C VAL A 561 15.09 -36.19 13.49
N ASP A 562 13.81 -36.28 13.10
CA ASP A 562 12.97 -37.47 13.24
C ASP A 562 13.07 -38.07 14.66
N GLY A 563 12.89 -37.22 15.67
CA GLY A 563 12.98 -37.56 17.10
C GLY A 563 14.40 -37.90 17.61
N THR A 564 15.41 -37.93 16.74
CA THR A 564 16.77 -38.33 17.09
C THR A 564 17.65 -37.11 17.33
N ALA A 565 18.22 -37.01 18.54
CA ALA A 565 19.17 -35.96 18.90
C ALA A 565 20.39 -35.96 17.97
N GLN A 566 20.76 -34.77 17.51
CA GLN A 566 21.89 -34.57 16.60
C GLN A 566 23.09 -33.98 17.34
N PRO A 567 24.33 -34.17 16.84
CA PRO A 567 25.52 -33.58 17.44
C PRO A 567 25.43 -32.05 17.51
N THR A 568 25.83 -31.47 18.64
CA THR A 568 25.80 -30.02 18.89
C THR A 568 27.16 -29.35 18.73
N ALA A 569 28.21 -30.11 18.41
CA ALA A 569 29.55 -29.57 18.25
C ALA A 569 29.65 -28.59 17.07
N LEU A 570 30.32 -27.46 17.30
CA LEU A 570 30.70 -26.53 16.24
C LEU A 570 31.66 -27.19 15.23
N GLY A 571 31.51 -26.84 13.96
CA GLY A 571 32.25 -27.42 12.84
C GLY A 571 31.58 -28.67 12.22
N ALA A 572 30.46 -29.12 12.77
CA ALA A 572 29.70 -30.24 12.20
C ALA A 572 29.01 -29.83 10.89
N SER A 573 29.08 -30.70 9.88
CA SER A 573 28.35 -30.59 8.63
C SER A 573 27.86 -31.97 8.22
N GLN A 574 26.60 -32.08 7.82
CA GLN A 574 26.00 -33.37 7.49
C GLN A 574 24.91 -33.25 6.43
N THR A 575 24.72 -34.32 5.67
CA THR A 575 23.57 -34.51 4.79
C THR A 575 22.64 -35.51 5.46
N LEU A 576 21.39 -35.11 5.68
CA LEU A 576 20.34 -35.91 6.28
C LEU A 576 19.30 -36.20 5.19
N THR A 577 18.96 -37.47 4.99
CA THR A 577 18.06 -37.92 3.93
C THR A 577 16.73 -38.38 4.52
N SER A 578 15.64 -38.22 3.76
CA SER A 578 14.30 -38.66 4.17
C SER A 578 13.81 -38.02 5.47
N VAL A 579 14.29 -36.81 5.77
CA VAL A 579 13.91 -36.05 6.96
C VAL A 579 12.44 -35.67 6.87
N ARG A 580 11.66 -35.99 7.91
CA ARG A 580 10.26 -35.58 8.05
C ARG A 580 10.07 -34.48 9.06
N SER A 581 10.89 -34.45 10.10
CA SER A 581 10.88 -33.41 11.12
C SER A 581 12.29 -32.96 11.50
N MET A 582 12.41 -31.67 11.80
CA MET A 582 13.60 -31.09 12.42
C MET A 582 13.14 -30.12 13.51
N HIS A 583 13.71 -30.21 14.71
CA HIS A 583 13.48 -29.24 15.78
C HIS A 583 14.81 -28.64 16.22
N LEU A 584 14.81 -27.34 16.48
CA LEU A 584 15.92 -26.59 17.05
C LEU A 584 15.46 -25.91 18.34
N SER A 585 16.16 -26.17 19.45
CA SER A 585 15.92 -25.49 20.72
C SER A 585 16.37 -24.03 20.63
N GLY A 586 15.56 -23.12 21.15
CA GLY A 586 15.84 -21.69 21.09
C GLY A 586 16.94 -21.21 22.05
N ASN A 587 17.28 -19.92 21.98
CA ASN A 587 18.24 -19.27 22.87
C ASN A 587 17.61 -18.78 24.18
N ALA A 588 16.32 -18.45 24.15
CA ALA A 588 15.57 -18.06 25.34
C ALA A 588 15.07 -19.29 26.10
N ALA A 589 14.89 -19.15 27.42
CA ALA A 589 14.42 -20.24 28.29
C ALA A 589 13.08 -20.86 27.87
N SER A 590 12.26 -20.11 27.13
CA SER A 590 11.00 -20.58 26.55
C SER A 590 10.60 -19.72 25.36
N GLY A 591 9.73 -20.27 24.49
CA GLY A 591 9.10 -19.51 23.41
C GLY A 591 10.07 -19.06 22.33
N SER A 592 11.18 -19.77 22.11
CA SER A 592 12.09 -19.50 20.99
C SER A 592 12.54 -20.75 20.23
N ASP A 593 11.99 -21.92 20.58
CA ASP A 593 12.14 -23.15 19.82
C ASP A 593 11.54 -23.01 18.42
N ILE A 594 12.02 -23.82 17.47
CA ILE A 594 11.49 -23.83 16.11
C ILE A 594 11.42 -25.27 15.61
N GLY A 595 10.22 -25.71 15.28
CA GLY A 595 9.98 -26.97 14.57
C GLY A 595 9.89 -26.76 13.06
N TYR A 596 10.20 -27.80 12.32
CA TYR A 596 10.10 -27.86 10.87
C TYR A 596 9.54 -29.22 10.46
N TYR A 597 8.55 -29.22 9.57
CA TYR A 597 7.93 -30.42 9.02
C TYR A 597 8.10 -30.48 7.50
N PHE A 598 8.41 -31.66 6.96
CA PHE A 598 8.67 -31.88 5.53
C PHE A 598 7.68 -32.93 5.00
N PRO A 599 6.59 -32.52 4.31
CA PRO A 599 5.47 -33.40 3.99
C PRO A 599 5.84 -34.60 3.11
N ASP A 600 6.71 -34.39 2.13
CA ASP A 600 7.18 -35.44 1.22
C ASP A 600 8.47 -36.13 1.70
N GLY A 601 8.96 -35.75 2.89
CA GLY A 601 10.34 -35.96 3.29
C GLY A 601 11.31 -35.06 2.49
N ALA A 602 12.48 -34.77 3.06
CA ALA A 602 13.49 -33.95 2.40
C ALA A 602 14.91 -34.51 2.58
N THR A 603 15.79 -34.18 1.64
CA THR A 603 17.24 -34.26 1.87
C THR A 603 17.74 -32.90 2.29
N LEU A 604 18.16 -32.77 3.54
CA LEU A 604 18.69 -31.55 4.12
C LEU A 604 20.21 -31.61 4.20
N ARG A 605 20.87 -30.57 3.68
CA ARG A 605 22.26 -30.29 4.02
C ARG A 605 22.24 -29.34 5.21
N THR A 606 23.06 -29.64 6.21
CA THR A 606 23.13 -28.85 7.43
C THR A 606 24.57 -28.57 7.81
N LYS A 607 24.80 -27.42 8.44
CA LYS A 607 26.07 -27.08 9.08
C LYS A 607 25.83 -26.32 10.38
N ARG A 608 26.70 -26.56 11.36
CA ARG A 608 26.76 -25.83 12.63
C ARG A 608 28.16 -25.25 12.78
N GLU A 609 28.29 -23.93 12.80
CA GLU A 609 29.60 -23.28 12.71
C GLU A 609 29.68 -21.96 13.47
N ALA A 610 30.88 -21.64 13.95
CA ALA A 610 31.22 -20.30 14.42
C ALA A 610 31.69 -19.46 13.22
N ARG A 611 31.08 -18.30 13.01
CA ARG A 611 31.38 -17.40 11.90
C ARG A 611 31.93 -16.08 12.44
N THR A 612 33.05 -15.65 11.88
CA THR A 612 33.73 -14.40 12.24
C THR A 612 33.63 -13.39 11.12
N GLY A 613 33.19 -12.18 11.45
CA GLY A 613 33.12 -11.05 10.53
C GLY A 613 33.25 -9.72 11.27
N ASN A 614 33.11 -8.61 10.55
CA ASN A 614 33.05 -7.28 11.16
C ASN A 614 32.17 -6.35 10.33
N TRP A 615 31.64 -5.31 10.97
CA TRP A 615 30.72 -4.35 10.34
C TRP A 615 31.33 -3.64 9.12
N LYS A 616 32.64 -3.40 9.10
CA LYS A 616 33.33 -2.81 7.93
C LYS A 616 33.15 -3.62 6.65
N GLN A 617 33.01 -4.95 6.75
CA GLN A 617 32.79 -5.83 5.60
C GLN A 617 31.43 -5.63 4.90
N ILE A 618 30.45 -5.05 5.61
CA ILE A 618 29.11 -4.77 5.07
C ILE A 618 28.80 -3.27 5.02
N ASN A 619 29.59 -2.44 5.70
CA ASN A 619 29.47 -0.99 5.72
C ASN A 619 30.86 -0.32 5.73
N ASN A 620 31.45 -0.10 4.55
CA ASN A 620 32.82 0.38 4.41
C ASN A 620 32.94 1.92 4.47
N ARG A 621 32.34 2.54 5.50
CA ARG A 621 32.49 3.98 5.79
C ARG A 621 33.64 4.23 6.74
N SER A 622 34.25 5.41 6.71
CA SER A 622 35.42 5.76 7.55
C SER A 622 35.20 5.51 9.04
N VAL A 623 33.99 5.77 9.54
CA VAL A 623 33.59 5.67 10.95
C VAL A 623 33.19 4.25 11.39
N THR A 624 32.95 3.32 10.47
CA THR A 624 32.49 1.97 10.81
C THR A 624 33.59 1.17 11.52
N PRO A 625 33.28 0.47 12.63
CA PRO A 625 34.24 -0.35 13.36
C PRO A 625 34.71 -1.55 12.52
N ALA A 626 35.99 -1.89 12.66
CA ALA A 626 36.63 -3.04 12.02
C ALA A 626 36.92 -4.19 13.01
N THR A 627 36.36 -4.11 14.23
CA THR A 627 36.51 -5.15 15.26
C THR A 627 35.91 -6.46 14.80
N ASN A 628 36.69 -7.54 14.83
CA ASN A 628 36.21 -8.88 14.52
C ASN A 628 35.27 -9.40 15.61
N ILE A 629 34.17 -10.00 15.18
CA ILE A 629 33.09 -10.50 16.03
C ILE A 629 32.75 -11.91 15.56
N THR A 630 32.52 -12.82 16.51
CA THR A 630 32.18 -14.22 16.23
C THR A 630 30.80 -14.55 16.79
N ARG A 631 29.96 -15.19 15.98
CA ARG A 631 28.66 -15.75 16.36
C ARG A 631 28.50 -17.15 15.79
N ASN A 632 27.65 -17.95 16.43
CA ASN A 632 27.43 -19.33 16.05
C ASN A 632 26.12 -19.47 15.27
N TYR A 633 26.07 -20.40 14.32
CA TYR A 633 24.89 -20.57 13.46
C TYR A 633 24.55 -22.05 13.25
N GLN A 634 23.25 -22.34 13.19
CA GLN A 634 22.71 -23.56 12.60
C GLN A 634 22.11 -23.20 11.24
N THR A 635 22.65 -23.76 10.17
CA THR A 635 22.14 -23.56 8.81
C THR A 635 21.62 -24.88 8.26
N ALA A 636 20.43 -24.88 7.67
CA ALA A 636 19.81 -26.03 6.98
C ALA A 636 19.25 -25.60 5.63
N TRP A 637 19.51 -26.37 4.57
CA TRP A 637 19.04 -26.06 3.22
C TRP A 637 18.79 -27.31 2.39
N ILE A 638 17.93 -27.18 1.39
CA ILE A 638 17.66 -28.16 0.35
C ILE A 638 18.57 -27.83 -0.85
N ASP A 639 19.26 -28.83 -1.36
CA ASP A 639 20.15 -28.74 -2.52
C ASP A 639 19.42 -29.27 -3.76
N HIS A 640 19.13 -28.39 -4.72
CA HIS A 640 18.44 -28.72 -5.98
C HIS A 640 19.41 -29.22 -7.06
N GLY A 641 20.70 -29.30 -6.74
CA GLY A 641 21.75 -29.66 -7.70
C GLY A 641 22.12 -28.52 -8.64
N THR A 642 23.03 -28.83 -9.57
CA THR A 642 23.47 -27.91 -10.63
C THR A 642 22.46 -27.93 -11.78
N ALA A 643 22.14 -26.74 -12.31
CA ALA A 643 21.22 -26.55 -13.42
C ALA A 643 19.88 -27.34 -13.28
N PRO A 644 19.16 -27.19 -12.16
CA PRO A 644 17.88 -27.87 -11.98
C PRO A 644 16.89 -27.50 -13.10
N THR A 645 16.00 -28.43 -13.39
CA THR A 645 14.85 -28.22 -14.28
C THR A 645 13.60 -28.67 -13.53
N ASP A 646 12.67 -27.73 -13.33
CA ASP A 646 11.40 -27.96 -12.62
C ASP A 646 11.57 -28.62 -11.23
N ALA A 647 12.61 -28.23 -10.49
CA ALA A 647 12.79 -28.67 -9.12
C ALA A 647 11.77 -28.00 -8.17
N SER A 648 11.59 -28.59 -6.99
CA SER A 648 10.58 -28.16 -6.01
C SER A 648 11.05 -28.36 -4.57
N TYR A 649 10.36 -27.71 -3.63
CA TYR A 649 10.48 -27.97 -2.20
C TYR A 649 9.13 -27.77 -1.51
N ALA A 650 8.97 -28.39 -0.33
CA ALA A 650 7.87 -28.13 0.59
C ALA A 650 8.37 -28.30 2.03
N TYR A 651 8.08 -27.33 2.89
CA TYR A 651 8.30 -27.44 4.33
C TYR A 651 7.31 -26.56 5.09
N THR A 652 7.05 -26.89 6.35
CA THR A 652 6.23 -26.11 7.27
C THR A 652 7.09 -25.66 8.44
N VAL A 653 7.02 -24.38 8.79
CA VAL A 653 7.67 -23.81 9.98
C VAL A 653 6.68 -23.83 11.13
N LEU A 654 7.11 -24.32 12.30
CA LEU A 654 6.33 -24.42 13.53
C LEU A 654 7.01 -23.59 14.64
N PRO A 655 6.80 -22.26 14.67
CA PRO A 655 7.37 -21.41 15.71
C PRO A 655 6.97 -21.87 17.11
N ASN A 656 7.93 -21.83 18.04
CA ASN A 656 7.76 -22.15 19.46
C ASN A 656 7.34 -23.60 19.75
N ALA A 657 7.29 -24.48 18.75
CA ALA A 657 7.02 -25.90 18.95
C ALA A 657 8.22 -26.59 19.62
N SER A 658 7.96 -27.33 20.70
CA SER A 658 8.99 -28.19 21.32
C SER A 658 9.35 -29.36 20.39
N ALA A 659 10.40 -30.10 20.73
CA ALA A 659 10.76 -31.33 20.02
C ALA A 659 9.58 -32.31 19.96
N SER A 660 8.90 -32.53 21.09
CA SER A 660 7.75 -33.45 21.14
C SER A 660 6.55 -32.95 20.35
N ALA A 661 6.28 -31.63 20.35
CA ALA A 661 5.20 -31.04 19.56
C ALA A 661 5.50 -31.14 18.05
N THR A 662 6.76 -30.93 17.67
CA THR A 662 7.22 -31.07 16.27
C THR A 662 7.03 -32.51 15.78
N GLU A 663 7.40 -33.52 16.58
CA GLU A 663 7.18 -34.93 16.23
C GLU A 663 5.70 -35.32 16.20
N ALA A 664 4.90 -34.77 17.13
CA ALA A 664 3.46 -34.98 17.14
C ALA A 664 2.80 -34.42 15.87
N TYR A 665 3.18 -33.19 15.47
CA TYR A 665 2.75 -32.57 14.22
C TYR A 665 3.17 -33.41 13.01
N ALA A 666 4.43 -33.85 12.94
CA ALA A 666 4.90 -34.67 11.82
C ALA A 666 4.19 -36.04 11.70
N SER A 667 3.65 -36.56 12.81
CA SER A 667 2.89 -37.81 12.86
C SER A 667 1.42 -37.64 12.47
N SER A 668 0.85 -36.45 12.68
CA SER A 668 -0.53 -36.10 12.38
C SER A 668 -0.62 -34.64 11.95
N PRO A 669 -0.13 -34.30 10.74
CA PRO A 669 0.00 -32.92 10.31
C PRO A 669 -1.37 -32.29 10.11
N GLU A 670 -1.51 -31.05 10.56
CA GLU A 670 -2.74 -30.26 10.42
C GLU A 670 -2.81 -29.59 9.03
N THR A 671 -1.68 -29.54 8.32
CA THR A 671 -1.58 -29.04 6.94
C THR A 671 -1.45 -30.14 5.89
N ALA A 672 -2.03 -29.93 4.71
CA ALA A 672 -1.85 -30.76 3.51
C ALA A 672 -1.47 -29.91 2.29
N VAL A 673 -0.48 -30.36 1.51
CA VAL A 673 -0.15 -29.74 0.21
C VAL A 673 -1.13 -30.24 -0.85
N LEU A 674 -1.91 -29.34 -1.43
CA LEU A 674 -2.92 -29.66 -2.45
C LEU A 674 -2.34 -29.60 -3.86
N ALA A 675 -1.43 -28.67 -4.11
CA ALA A 675 -0.69 -28.55 -5.36
C ALA A 675 0.65 -27.84 -5.12
N ASN A 676 1.69 -28.26 -5.84
CA ASN A 676 2.98 -27.56 -5.83
C ASN A 676 3.62 -27.61 -7.22
N THR A 677 3.06 -26.85 -8.16
CA THR A 677 3.47 -26.84 -9.58
C THR A 677 3.86 -25.44 -10.03
N GLY A 678 4.51 -25.33 -11.19
CA GLY A 678 4.78 -24.02 -11.82
C GLY A 678 3.53 -23.22 -12.21
N ALA A 679 2.35 -23.86 -12.17
CA ALA A 679 1.09 -23.30 -12.61
C ALA A 679 0.20 -22.89 -11.42
N VAL A 680 0.13 -23.70 -10.37
CA VAL A 680 -0.59 -23.41 -9.12
C VAL A 680 0.13 -24.03 -7.92
N GLN A 681 0.18 -23.31 -6.81
CA GLN A 681 0.63 -23.79 -5.50
C GLN A 681 -0.49 -23.59 -4.48
N ALA A 682 -0.82 -24.61 -3.70
CA ALA A 682 -1.89 -24.54 -2.72
C ALA A 682 -1.65 -25.46 -1.52
N ALA A 683 -2.06 -25.00 -0.34
CA ALA A 683 -2.04 -25.76 0.90
C ALA A 683 -3.36 -25.60 1.66
N LYS A 684 -3.78 -26.66 2.34
CA LYS A 684 -4.94 -26.70 3.22
C LYS A 684 -4.47 -26.81 4.66
N GLU A 685 -5.04 -26.01 5.55
CA GLU A 685 -5.07 -26.30 6.98
C GLU A 685 -6.42 -26.98 7.27
N THR A 686 -6.34 -28.16 7.86
CA THR A 686 -7.45 -29.11 7.92
C THR A 686 -8.35 -28.93 9.14
N THR A 687 -7.84 -28.36 10.23
CA THR A 687 -8.61 -28.17 11.47
C THR A 687 -9.51 -26.93 11.41
N LEU A 688 -9.02 -25.85 10.78
CA LEU A 688 -9.67 -24.59 10.51
C LEU A 688 -10.39 -24.57 9.15
N ASN A 689 -10.19 -25.60 8.33
CA ASN A 689 -10.72 -25.72 6.96
C ASN A 689 -10.35 -24.50 6.10
N LEU A 690 -9.09 -24.08 6.18
CA LEU A 690 -8.53 -23.01 5.38
C LEU A 690 -7.84 -23.57 4.15
N ILE A 691 -8.03 -22.96 2.99
CA ILE A 691 -7.25 -23.27 1.79
C ILE A 691 -6.65 -21.99 1.24
N GLY A 692 -5.33 -21.95 1.15
CA GLY A 692 -4.59 -20.92 0.42
C GLY A 692 -4.14 -21.45 -0.94
N ALA A 693 -4.30 -20.65 -2.00
CA ALA A 693 -3.90 -21.00 -3.36
C ALA A 693 -3.34 -19.78 -4.10
N ASN A 694 -2.17 -19.96 -4.72
CA ASN A 694 -1.53 -18.99 -5.60
C ASN A 694 -1.52 -19.52 -7.03
N PHE A 695 -2.20 -18.82 -7.93
CA PHE A 695 -2.32 -19.11 -9.35
C PHE A 695 -1.31 -18.25 -10.12
N TRP A 696 -0.46 -18.90 -10.92
CA TRP A 696 0.72 -18.28 -11.53
C TRP A 696 0.53 -17.92 -13.00
N THR A 697 -0.52 -18.43 -13.65
CA THR A 697 -0.76 -18.27 -15.09
C THR A 697 -2.12 -17.66 -15.38
N ASP A 698 -2.24 -16.97 -16.52
CA ASP A 698 -3.51 -16.41 -16.99
C ASP A 698 -4.26 -17.44 -17.83
N SER A 699 -4.60 -18.56 -17.18
CA SER A 699 -5.30 -19.70 -17.76
C SER A 699 -6.25 -20.29 -16.72
N LEU A 700 -7.32 -20.95 -17.16
CA LEU A 700 -8.24 -21.64 -16.25
C LEU A 700 -7.53 -22.79 -15.51
N GLN A 701 -7.57 -22.75 -14.20
CA GLN A 701 -6.95 -23.74 -13.31
C GLN A 701 -7.84 -24.00 -12.11
N THR A 702 -7.84 -25.25 -11.63
CA THR A 702 -8.61 -25.68 -10.48
C THR A 702 -7.71 -26.41 -9.48
N VAL A 703 -7.87 -26.10 -8.20
CA VAL A 703 -7.26 -26.83 -7.08
C VAL A 703 -8.25 -26.90 -5.92
N ASP A 704 -8.50 -28.12 -5.45
CA ASP A 704 -9.58 -28.41 -4.48
C ASP A 704 -10.90 -27.74 -4.93
N LEU A 705 -11.57 -26.96 -4.07
CA LEU A 705 -12.80 -26.26 -4.44
C LEU A 705 -12.59 -25.01 -5.30
N ILE A 706 -11.36 -24.53 -5.51
CA ILE A 706 -11.09 -23.20 -6.07
C ILE A 706 -10.72 -23.31 -7.54
N THR A 707 -11.43 -22.60 -8.40
CA THR A 707 -11.06 -22.38 -9.80
C THR A 707 -10.81 -20.90 -10.05
N SER A 708 -9.70 -20.57 -10.71
CA SER A 708 -9.37 -19.21 -11.17
C SER A 708 -9.02 -19.23 -12.65
N ASN A 709 -9.43 -18.19 -13.39
CA ASN A 709 -9.05 -18.01 -14.79
C ASN A 709 -7.76 -17.19 -15.00
N LYS A 710 -7.23 -16.59 -13.93
CA LYS A 710 -6.11 -15.65 -13.98
C LYS A 710 -5.13 -15.84 -12.83
N LYS A 711 -3.97 -15.18 -12.96
CA LYS A 711 -3.06 -14.96 -11.83
C LYS A 711 -3.81 -14.35 -10.65
N ALA A 712 -3.73 -15.00 -9.51
CA ALA A 712 -4.42 -14.59 -8.29
C ALA A 712 -3.74 -15.17 -7.06
N SER A 713 -3.82 -14.48 -5.93
CA SER A 713 -3.68 -15.11 -4.62
C SER A 713 -5.06 -15.22 -3.99
N ILE A 714 -5.40 -16.39 -3.48
CA ILE A 714 -6.72 -16.72 -2.94
C ILE A 714 -6.57 -17.42 -1.61
N MET A 715 -7.41 -17.04 -0.64
CA MET A 715 -7.57 -17.77 0.61
C MET A 715 -9.06 -17.99 0.90
N THR A 716 -9.44 -19.19 1.30
CA THR A 716 -10.82 -19.55 1.66
C THR A 716 -10.87 -20.13 3.05
N ARG A 717 -12.01 -19.98 3.74
CA ARG A 717 -12.34 -20.66 5.00
C ARG A 717 -13.74 -21.24 4.94
N GLU A 718 -13.84 -22.55 5.03
CA GLU A 718 -15.14 -23.23 5.10
C GLU A 718 -15.54 -23.48 6.56
N THR A 719 -16.68 -22.96 6.98
CA THR A 719 -17.38 -23.42 8.19
C THR A 719 -18.45 -24.41 7.75
N PRO A 720 -18.28 -25.73 8.02
CA PRO A 720 -19.16 -26.77 7.48
C PRO A 720 -20.64 -26.45 7.66
N ASP A 721 -21.42 -26.70 6.61
CA ASP A 721 -22.88 -26.48 6.52
C ASP A 721 -23.36 -25.05 6.87
N THR A 722 -22.45 -24.09 7.01
CA THR A 722 -22.75 -22.75 7.51
C THR A 722 -22.32 -21.67 6.53
N SER A 723 -21.01 -21.59 6.23
CA SER A 723 -20.49 -20.50 5.40
C SER A 723 -19.16 -20.82 4.74
N LEU A 724 -18.88 -20.13 3.63
CA LEU A 724 -17.61 -20.16 2.94
C LEU A 724 -17.11 -18.73 2.73
N ALA A 725 -16.06 -18.35 3.46
CA ALA A 725 -15.39 -17.07 3.28
C ALA A 725 -14.28 -17.20 2.22
N VAL A 726 -14.06 -16.15 1.43
CA VAL A 726 -13.00 -16.08 0.41
C VAL A 726 -12.38 -14.69 0.36
N ALA A 727 -11.08 -14.63 0.18
CA ALA A 727 -10.30 -13.43 -0.11
C ALA A 727 -9.54 -13.64 -1.42
N VAL A 728 -9.60 -12.65 -2.32
CA VAL A 728 -8.93 -12.68 -3.64
C VAL A 728 -8.13 -11.42 -3.83
N SER A 729 -6.90 -11.53 -4.32
CA SER A 729 -6.11 -10.38 -4.77
C SER A 729 -5.45 -10.63 -6.12
N ASP A 730 -5.05 -9.54 -6.79
CA ASP A 730 -4.12 -9.55 -7.92
C ASP A 730 -2.72 -9.11 -7.46
N PRO A 731 -1.79 -10.04 -7.15
CA PRO A 731 -0.42 -9.70 -6.78
C PRO A 731 0.39 -9.05 -7.92
N THR A 732 -0.07 -9.14 -9.17
CA THR A 732 0.62 -8.50 -10.29
C THR A 732 0.47 -6.99 -10.27
N GLN A 733 -0.63 -6.49 -9.68
CA GLN A 733 -1.08 -5.10 -9.68
C GLN A 733 -1.24 -4.50 -11.08
N ALA A 734 -1.41 -5.35 -12.10
CA ALA A 734 -1.37 -4.96 -13.50
C ALA A 734 -2.61 -5.40 -14.28
N ASN A 735 -3.47 -6.26 -13.71
CA ASN A 735 -4.72 -6.64 -14.34
C ASN A 735 -5.71 -5.45 -14.29
N ALA A 736 -6.03 -4.91 -15.46
CA ALA A 736 -6.97 -3.79 -15.61
C ALA A 736 -8.44 -4.24 -15.78
N GLY A 737 -8.70 -5.55 -15.71
CA GLY A 737 -10.04 -6.13 -15.82
C GLY A 737 -10.42 -6.91 -14.56
N THR A 738 -11.08 -8.05 -14.76
CA THR A 738 -11.57 -8.90 -13.66
C THR A 738 -10.77 -10.18 -13.51
N ILE A 739 -10.88 -10.84 -12.35
CA ILE A 739 -10.52 -12.24 -12.11
C ILE A 739 -11.83 -13.01 -11.93
N GLN A 740 -12.04 -14.10 -12.66
CA GLN A 740 -13.22 -14.95 -12.51
C GLN A 740 -12.88 -16.13 -11.60
N ILE A 741 -13.70 -16.30 -10.56
CA ILE A 741 -13.56 -17.36 -9.56
C ILE A 741 -14.79 -18.24 -9.57
N GLU A 742 -14.57 -19.54 -9.48
CA GLU A 742 -15.60 -20.53 -9.17
C GLU A 742 -15.20 -21.31 -7.92
N LEU A 743 -16.13 -21.46 -6.97
CA LEU A 743 -15.97 -22.27 -5.78
C LEU A 743 -16.93 -23.47 -5.85
N ALA A 744 -16.41 -24.69 -5.73
CA ALA A 744 -17.15 -25.94 -5.85
C ALA A 744 -18.01 -26.25 -4.61
N ARG A 745 -18.88 -25.32 -4.23
CA ARG A 745 -19.90 -25.40 -3.18
C ARG A 745 -21.17 -24.70 -3.65
N SER A 746 -22.32 -25.16 -3.18
CA SER A 746 -23.58 -24.42 -3.34
C SER A 746 -23.80 -23.49 -2.16
N ALA A 747 -24.26 -22.29 -2.46
CA ALA A 747 -24.67 -21.28 -1.48
C ALA A 747 -26.13 -20.87 -1.68
N SER A 748 -26.70 -20.31 -0.61
CA SER A 748 -28.05 -19.75 -0.57
C SER A 748 -28.08 -18.23 -0.47
N GLY A 749 -26.95 -17.58 -0.15
CA GLY A 749 -26.80 -16.13 -0.05
C GLY A 749 -25.34 -15.71 0.14
N TYR A 750 -25.06 -14.40 0.15
CA TYR A 750 -23.71 -13.88 0.32
C TYR A 750 -23.66 -12.43 0.84
N THR A 751 -22.47 -12.03 1.30
CA THR A 751 -22.02 -10.64 1.46
C THR A 751 -20.66 -10.47 0.79
N ALA A 752 -20.39 -9.36 0.12
CA ALA A 752 -19.12 -9.15 -0.57
C ALA A 752 -18.66 -7.69 -0.57
N ASP A 753 -17.35 -7.49 -0.66
CA ASP A 753 -16.71 -6.18 -0.80
C ASP A 753 -17.08 -5.50 -2.14
N PRO A 754 -17.13 -4.15 -2.19
CA PRO A 754 -17.24 -3.42 -3.44
C PRO A 754 -16.14 -3.81 -4.43
N GLY A 755 -16.53 -4.18 -5.65
CA GLY A 755 -15.66 -4.71 -6.69
C GLY A 755 -15.81 -6.21 -6.94
N ILE A 756 -16.56 -6.93 -6.10
CA ILE A 756 -17.01 -8.30 -6.37
C ILE A 756 -18.40 -8.30 -6.99
N THR A 757 -18.58 -9.06 -8.06
CA THR A 757 -19.89 -9.32 -8.69
C THR A 757 -20.16 -10.82 -8.67
N VAL A 758 -21.13 -11.26 -7.87
CA VAL A 758 -21.56 -12.66 -7.80
C VAL A 758 -22.52 -12.94 -8.95
N THR A 759 -22.25 -14.01 -9.71
CA THR A 759 -23.02 -14.37 -10.91
C THR A 759 -23.75 -15.69 -10.77
N GLN A 760 -23.37 -16.53 -9.79
CA GLN A 760 -24.01 -17.81 -9.51
C GLN A 760 -23.79 -18.20 -8.05
N LEU A 761 -24.80 -18.78 -7.39
CA LEU A 761 -24.68 -19.35 -6.05
C LEU A 761 -24.78 -20.89 -6.05
N SER A 762 -25.49 -21.47 -7.01
CA SER A 762 -25.77 -22.90 -7.12
C SER A 762 -25.77 -23.33 -8.59
N PRO A 763 -25.35 -24.56 -8.95
CA PRO A 763 -24.82 -25.63 -8.08
C PRO A 763 -23.41 -25.33 -7.54
N THR A 764 -22.71 -24.38 -8.14
CA THR A 764 -21.43 -23.85 -7.68
C THR A 764 -21.51 -22.34 -7.49
N ILE A 765 -20.68 -21.78 -6.63
CA ILE A 765 -20.55 -20.32 -6.49
C ILE A 765 -19.66 -19.81 -7.61
N LYS A 766 -20.10 -18.77 -8.33
CA LYS A 766 -19.28 -18.06 -9.34
C LYS A 766 -19.37 -16.56 -9.12
N PHE A 767 -18.23 -15.90 -9.24
CA PHE A 767 -18.16 -14.45 -9.14
C PHE A 767 -16.94 -13.90 -9.88
N THR A 768 -16.94 -12.59 -10.10
CA THR A 768 -15.81 -11.87 -10.65
C THR A 768 -15.32 -10.80 -9.70
N VAL A 769 -14.02 -10.50 -9.72
CA VAL A 769 -13.40 -9.47 -8.89
C VAL A 769 -12.77 -8.43 -9.82
N ASN A 770 -13.26 -7.19 -9.80
CA ASN A 770 -12.65 -6.07 -10.52
C ASN A 770 -11.38 -5.61 -9.80
N VAL A 771 -10.23 -5.92 -10.40
CA VAL A 771 -8.91 -5.64 -9.82
C VAL A 771 -8.22 -4.43 -10.46
N ASN A 772 -8.92 -3.70 -11.34
CA ASN A 772 -8.38 -2.49 -11.94
C ASN A 772 -8.02 -1.46 -10.88
N GLY A 773 -6.75 -1.03 -10.84
CA GLY A 773 -6.26 -0.08 -9.85
C GLY A 773 -6.30 -0.60 -8.40
N ALA A 774 -6.47 -1.91 -8.17
CA ALA A 774 -6.57 -2.49 -6.84
C ALA A 774 -5.26 -2.45 -6.03
N LYS A 775 -4.12 -2.27 -6.69
CA LYS A 775 -2.79 -2.19 -6.05
C LYS A 775 -2.48 -3.35 -5.10
N GLY A 776 -2.93 -4.56 -5.45
CA GLY A 776 -2.68 -5.77 -4.68
C GLY A 776 -3.50 -5.92 -3.39
N LYS A 777 -4.50 -5.07 -3.17
CA LYS A 777 -5.44 -5.27 -2.05
C LYS A 777 -6.25 -6.57 -2.22
N SER A 778 -6.71 -7.12 -1.09
CA SER A 778 -7.65 -8.24 -1.09
C SER A 778 -9.09 -7.72 -1.17
N PHE A 779 -9.93 -8.46 -1.89
CA PHE A 779 -11.39 -8.33 -1.89
C PHE A 779 -11.98 -9.58 -1.26
N GLN A 780 -12.94 -9.40 -0.37
CA GLN A 780 -13.51 -10.50 0.42
C GLN A 780 -15.00 -10.70 0.15
N ALA A 781 -15.41 -11.97 0.16
CA ALA A 781 -16.81 -12.36 0.15
C ALA A 781 -17.05 -13.49 1.16
N ASN A 782 -18.26 -13.56 1.69
CA ASN A 782 -18.71 -14.64 2.56
C ASN A 782 -20.04 -15.18 2.04
N PHE A 783 -20.09 -16.48 1.77
CA PHE A 783 -21.25 -17.16 1.21
C PHE A 783 -21.92 -18.01 2.28
N THR A 784 -23.25 -17.94 2.40
CA THR A 784 -24.01 -18.84 3.28
C THR A 784 -24.21 -20.18 2.57
N LEU A 785 -23.67 -21.26 3.13
CA LEU A 785 -23.74 -22.59 2.52
C LEU A 785 -25.14 -23.19 2.65
N GLY A 786 -25.53 -24.01 1.68
CA GLY A 786 -26.81 -24.72 1.66
C GLY A 786 -27.45 -24.76 0.28
N THR A 787 -28.30 -25.74 0.05
CA THR A 787 -29.17 -25.80 -1.14
C THR A 787 -30.44 -25.01 -0.83
N ASN A 788 -30.81 -24.07 -1.70
CA ASN A 788 -32.06 -23.34 -1.53
C ASN A 788 -33.24 -24.33 -1.63
N PRO A 789 -34.06 -24.58 -0.58
CA PRO A 789 -35.09 -25.63 -0.62
C PRO A 789 -36.33 -25.26 -1.46
N GLY A 790 -36.36 -24.08 -2.09
CA GLY A 790 -37.55 -23.63 -2.82
C GLY A 790 -37.43 -22.29 -3.56
N GLY A 791 -36.24 -21.77 -3.81
CA GLY A 791 -36.06 -20.66 -4.75
C GLY A 791 -35.48 -21.22 -6.03
N GLY A 792 -36.06 -20.85 -7.18
CA GLY A 792 -35.29 -20.87 -8.42
C GLY A 792 -33.98 -20.11 -8.22
N ASP A 793 -33.05 -20.25 -9.16
CA ASP A 793 -31.96 -19.28 -9.28
C ASP A 793 -32.50 -17.88 -8.93
N PRO A 794 -31.76 -17.04 -8.18
CA PRO A 794 -32.07 -15.62 -8.27
C PRO A 794 -32.17 -15.35 -9.77
N GLU A 795 -33.39 -15.06 -10.24
CA GLU A 795 -33.63 -14.62 -11.61
C GLU A 795 -32.50 -13.64 -11.87
N PRO A 796 -31.61 -13.90 -12.86
CA PRO A 796 -30.36 -13.19 -12.97
C PRO A 796 -30.70 -11.72 -12.81
N GLU A 797 -30.31 -11.15 -11.67
CA GLU A 797 -30.51 -9.71 -11.48
C GLU A 797 -29.83 -9.13 -12.70
N GLU A 798 -30.62 -8.41 -13.51
CA GLU A 798 -30.14 -7.83 -14.76
C GLU A 798 -28.73 -7.29 -14.47
N PRO A 799 -27.70 -7.76 -15.18
CA PRO A 799 -26.34 -7.40 -14.83
C PRO A 799 -26.31 -5.88 -14.75
N GLU A 800 -25.92 -5.33 -13.58
CA GLU A 800 -25.88 -3.89 -13.40
C GLU A 800 -25.03 -3.31 -14.55
N LEU A 801 -25.72 -2.67 -15.48
CA LEU A 801 -25.09 -2.15 -16.67
C LEU A 801 -24.19 -1.01 -16.23
N VAL A 802 -22.96 -0.99 -16.75
CA VAL A 802 -22.01 0.09 -16.43
C VAL A 802 -22.66 1.42 -16.81
N SER A 803 -22.96 2.24 -15.81
CA SER A 803 -23.61 3.52 -16.00
C SER A 803 -22.69 4.68 -15.65
N VAL A 804 -22.76 5.73 -16.46
CA VAL A 804 -22.16 7.03 -16.18
C VAL A 804 -23.30 8.01 -15.97
N ILE A 805 -23.41 8.54 -14.76
CA ILE A 805 -24.39 9.57 -14.42
C ILE A 805 -23.66 10.91 -14.33
N VAL A 806 -24.20 11.93 -14.98
CA VAL A 806 -23.74 13.32 -14.86
C VAL A 806 -24.85 14.12 -14.20
N ASP A 807 -24.57 14.63 -13.01
CA ASP A 807 -25.47 15.45 -12.20
C ASP A 807 -25.21 16.94 -12.40
N ASN A 808 -26.23 17.80 -12.28
CA ASN A 808 -26.10 19.23 -12.51
C ASN A 808 -25.17 19.97 -11.53
N ALA A 809 -24.82 19.34 -10.40
CA ALA A 809 -23.87 19.86 -9.41
C ALA A 809 -22.44 19.37 -9.66
N ASP A 810 -22.20 18.46 -10.60
CA ASP A 810 -20.87 17.94 -10.90
C ASP A 810 -19.92 19.05 -11.37
N ALA A 811 -18.68 19.03 -10.87
CA ALA A 811 -17.65 20.02 -11.19
C ALA A 811 -17.12 19.89 -12.63
N THR A 812 -17.36 18.76 -13.28
CA THR A 812 -16.92 18.43 -14.65
C THR A 812 -18.05 17.77 -15.41
N GLY A 813 -18.12 17.97 -16.74
CA GLY A 813 -19.15 17.34 -17.58
C GLY A 813 -20.47 18.13 -17.65
N VAL A 814 -20.60 19.26 -16.95
CA VAL A 814 -21.77 20.14 -17.03
C VAL A 814 -21.40 21.51 -17.56
N THR A 815 -22.03 21.93 -18.66
CA THR A 815 -21.88 23.29 -19.22
C THR A 815 -23.22 24.01 -19.24
N LYS A 816 -23.28 25.23 -18.70
CA LYS A 816 -24.50 26.03 -18.57
C LYS A 816 -24.39 27.26 -19.46
N THR A 817 -25.35 27.44 -20.37
CA THR A 817 -25.51 28.66 -21.17
C THR A 817 -26.66 29.49 -20.61
N GLY A 818 -26.38 30.75 -20.30
CA GLY A 818 -27.31 31.66 -19.62
C GLY A 818 -27.43 31.42 -18.11
N THR A 819 -28.19 32.26 -17.43
CA THR A 819 -28.38 32.17 -15.97
C THR A 819 -29.44 31.14 -15.61
N TRP A 820 -29.03 30.12 -14.86
CA TRP A 820 -29.90 29.08 -14.28
C TRP A 820 -29.94 29.25 -12.75
N LYS A 821 -31.11 29.06 -12.15
CA LYS A 821 -31.28 29.06 -10.70
C LYS A 821 -31.21 27.64 -10.15
N THR A 822 -30.51 27.47 -9.04
CA THR A 822 -30.44 26.21 -8.31
C THR A 822 -31.57 26.13 -7.28
N ALA A 823 -32.25 25.00 -7.21
CA ALA A 823 -33.30 24.73 -6.22
C ALA A 823 -33.14 23.32 -5.63
N GLY A 824 -33.51 23.15 -4.37
CA GLY A 824 -33.53 21.85 -3.67
C GLY A 824 -34.90 21.50 -3.10
N THR A 825 -35.96 22.18 -3.54
CA THR A 825 -37.30 22.11 -2.94
C THR A 825 -38.09 20.86 -3.32
N GLN A 826 -37.83 20.28 -4.50
CA GLN A 826 -38.56 19.14 -5.03
C GLN A 826 -37.83 17.84 -4.69
N THR A 827 -38.49 16.88 -4.05
CA THR A 827 -37.87 15.65 -3.54
C THR A 827 -37.60 14.60 -4.61
N ASP A 828 -38.22 14.72 -5.76
CA ASP A 828 -38.13 13.84 -6.94
C ASP A 828 -36.99 14.27 -7.89
N ARG A 829 -35.87 14.70 -7.31
CA ARG A 829 -34.64 15.10 -8.01
C ARG A 829 -33.52 14.12 -7.75
N TYR A 830 -32.54 14.06 -8.63
CA TYR A 830 -31.27 13.40 -8.39
C TYR A 830 -30.35 14.30 -7.57
N GLY A 831 -29.58 13.72 -6.65
CA GLY A 831 -28.62 14.47 -5.84
C GLY A 831 -29.23 15.57 -4.95
N ALA A 832 -28.43 16.60 -4.67
CA ALA A 832 -28.76 17.61 -3.67
C ALA A 832 -29.71 18.70 -4.19
N ASN A 833 -29.68 19.01 -5.50
CA ASN A 833 -30.37 20.15 -6.10
C ASN A 833 -30.54 19.96 -7.62
N TYR A 834 -31.46 20.71 -8.23
CA TYR A 834 -31.66 20.78 -9.67
C TYR A 834 -31.58 22.25 -10.16
N LEU A 835 -31.49 22.44 -11.47
CA LEU A 835 -31.49 23.75 -12.12
C LEU A 835 -32.85 24.05 -12.74
N HIS A 836 -33.26 25.32 -12.73
CA HIS A 836 -34.40 25.81 -13.50
C HIS A 836 -34.11 27.15 -14.17
N ASP A 837 -34.79 27.41 -15.29
CA ASP A 837 -34.56 28.58 -16.13
C ASP A 837 -35.18 29.88 -15.60
N ASP A 838 -35.72 29.85 -14.38
CA ASP A 838 -36.49 30.93 -13.73
C ASP A 838 -37.68 31.43 -14.56
N ASN A 839 -38.15 30.64 -15.53
CA ASN A 839 -39.15 31.04 -16.52
C ASN A 839 -38.81 32.35 -17.25
N ALA A 840 -37.52 32.61 -17.46
CA ALA A 840 -37.03 33.87 -18.04
C ALA A 840 -36.05 33.59 -19.18
N ALA A 841 -35.97 34.52 -20.13
CA ALA A 841 -35.09 34.46 -21.31
C ALA A 841 -35.22 33.11 -22.06
N LYS A 842 -36.44 32.82 -22.49
CA LYS A 842 -36.76 31.67 -23.36
C LYS A 842 -35.99 31.75 -24.67
N GLY A 843 -35.53 30.61 -25.15
CA GLY A 843 -34.76 30.50 -26.39
C GLY A 843 -33.28 30.84 -26.29
N THR A 844 -32.76 31.21 -25.11
CA THR A 844 -31.35 31.63 -24.96
C THR A 844 -30.56 30.82 -23.92
N LYS A 845 -31.15 29.78 -23.31
CA LYS A 845 -30.51 29.00 -22.25
C LYS A 845 -30.44 27.52 -22.59
N SER A 846 -29.37 26.88 -22.14
CA SER A 846 -29.20 25.44 -22.21
C SER A 846 -28.35 24.90 -21.06
N VAL A 847 -28.50 23.61 -20.77
CA VAL A 847 -27.60 22.83 -19.91
C VAL A 847 -27.15 21.60 -20.69
N THR A 848 -25.85 21.43 -20.85
CA THR A 848 -25.23 20.30 -21.54
C THR A 848 -24.55 19.38 -20.53
N PHE A 849 -24.90 18.11 -20.56
CA PHE A 849 -24.32 17.00 -19.81
C PHE A 849 -23.43 16.18 -20.75
N ALA A 850 -22.12 16.19 -20.54
CA ALA A 850 -21.11 15.53 -21.34
C ALA A 850 -20.36 14.49 -20.48
N PRO A 851 -20.69 13.19 -20.60
CA PRO A 851 -20.03 12.14 -19.83
C PRO A 851 -18.59 11.90 -20.33
N THR A 852 -17.76 11.28 -19.49
CA THR A 852 -16.56 10.58 -19.96
C THR A 852 -16.87 9.10 -20.06
N LEU A 853 -17.18 8.61 -21.27
CA LEU A 853 -17.59 7.22 -21.47
C LEU A 853 -16.36 6.30 -21.51
N PRO A 854 -16.36 5.17 -20.76
CA PRO A 854 -15.19 4.30 -20.61
C PRO A 854 -14.86 3.49 -21.88
N SER A 855 -15.83 3.29 -22.77
CA SER A 855 -15.67 2.46 -23.98
C SER A 855 -16.67 2.84 -25.07
N SER A 856 -16.31 2.61 -26.34
CA SER A 856 -17.22 2.81 -27.48
C SER A 856 -18.27 1.69 -27.51
N GLY A 857 -19.53 2.01 -27.85
CA GLY A 857 -20.62 1.05 -27.95
C GLY A 857 -22.02 1.66 -27.86
N TYR A 858 -23.05 0.83 -27.80
CA TYR A 858 -24.42 1.27 -27.59
C TYR A 858 -24.69 1.63 -26.13
N TYR A 859 -25.26 2.80 -25.90
CA TYR A 859 -25.71 3.25 -24.59
C TYR A 859 -27.18 3.60 -24.63
N ARG A 860 -27.92 3.17 -23.60
CA ARG A 860 -29.22 3.73 -23.27
C ARG A 860 -29.02 5.06 -22.56
N VAL A 861 -29.60 6.12 -23.12
CA VAL A 861 -29.53 7.47 -22.57
C VAL A 861 -30.85 7.76 -21.87
N SER A 862 -30.79 8.14 -20.60
CA SER A 862 -31.97 8.51 -19.81
C SER A 862 -31.77 9.83 -19.08
N MET A 863 -32.86 10.55 -18.83
CA MET A 863 -32.86 11.82 -18.09
C MET A 863 -33.79 11.72 -16.88
N MET A 864 -33.38 12.32 -15.76
CA MET A 864 -34.22 12.51 -14.58
C MET A 864 -34.53 14.00 -14.41
N TRP A 865 -35.70 14.32 -13.88
CA TRP A 865 -36.10 15.69 -13.55
C TRP A 865 -37.14 15.71 -12.43
N PRO A 866 -37.25 16.82 -11.68
CA PRO A 866 -38.35 17.04 -10.76
C PRO A 866 -39.61 17.52 -11.49
N GLN A 867 -40.68 16.76 -11.35
CA GLN A 867 -41.97 17.00 -11.95
C GLN A 867 -42.74 18.11 -11.24
N HIS A 868 -43.41 18.96 -12.01
CA HIS A 868 -44.38 19.90 -11.46
C HIS A 868 -45.36 20.40 -12.53
N ALA A 869 -46.58 20.82 -12.12
CA ALA A 869 -47.60 21.30 -13.05
C ALA A 869 -47.22 22.59 -13.81
N ASN A 870 -46.21 23.34 -13.33
CA ASN A 870 -45.71 24.56 -13.96
C ASN A 870 -44.49 24.33 -14.88
N ARG A 871 -44.14 23.07 -15.19
CA ARG A 871 -43.04 22.75 -16.10
C ARG A 871 -43.47 22.85 -17.56
N GLU A 872 -42.49 22.92 -18.44
CA GLU A 872 -42.68 22.77 -19.89
C GLU A 872 -43.04 21.32 -20.25
N ASP A 873 -43.95 21.13 -21.20
CA ASP A 873 -44.43 19.83 -21.68
C ASP A 873 -43.79 19.34 -22.99
N ALA A 874 -42.96 20.15 -23.64
CA ALA A 874 -42.20 19.76 -24.82
C ALA A 874 -40.77 20.30 -24.83
N VAL A 875 -40.01 20.07 -23.75
CA VAL A 875 -38.61 20.49 -23.63
C VAL A 875 -37.77 19.79 -24.70
N GLN A 876 -37.08 20.57 -25.52
CA GLN A 876 -36.21 20.01 -26.56
C GLN A 876 -34.86 19.57 -25.98
N VAL A 877 -34.55 18.29 -26.17
CA VAL A 877 -33.32 17.66 -25.73
C VAL A 877 -32.53 17.18 -26.94
N GLY A 878 -31.31 17.67 -27.12
CA GLY A 878 -30.39 17.23 -28.16
C GLY A 878 -29.42 16.17 -27.63
N ILE A 879 -29.25 15.06 -28.33
CA ILE A 879 -28.34 13.96 -27.99
C ILE A 879 -27.28 13.88 -29.09
N VAL A 880 -26.03 14.20 -28.76
CA VAL A 880 -24.88 14.11 -29.67
C VAL A 880 -24.20 12.76 -29.50
N HIS A 881 -24.16 11.96 -30.56
CA HIS A 881 -23.65 10.59 -30.57
C HIS A 881 -23.05 10.26 -31.94
N ASP A 882 -21.94 9.52 -31.99
CA ASP A 882 -21.20 9.07 -33.19
C ASP A 882 -21.25 10.00 -34.44
N GLY A 883 -20.96 11.29 -34.27
CA GLY A 883 -20.95 12.27 -35.38
C GLY A 883 -22.34 12.72 -35.86
N ALA A 884 -23.41 12.27 -35.23
CA ALA A 884 -24.80 12.65 -35.44
C ALA A 884 -25.39 13.40 -34.24
N THR A 885 -26.57 14.00 -34.43
CA THR A 885 -27.36 14.60 -33.36
C THR A 885 -28.82 14.19 -33.51
N SER A 886 -29.35 13.54 -32.49
CA SER A 886 -30.76 13.19 -32.36
C SER A 886 -31.47 14.18 -31.44
N THR A 887 -32.78 14.32 -31.58
CA THR A 887 -33.59 15.20 -30.72
C THR A 887 -34.77 14.47 -30.13
N ALA A 888 -35.06 14.73 -28.86
CA ALA A 888 -36.25 14.25 -28.16
C ALA A 888 -37.02 15.43 -27.56
N ALA A 889 -38.35 15.35 -27.53
CA ALA A 889 -39.21 16.28 -26.80
C ALA A 889 -39.64 15.62 -25.48
N VAL A 890 -39.41 16.30 -24.36
CA VAL A 890 -39.66 15.77 -23.02
C VAL A 890 -40.76 16.56 -22.32
N ASP A 891 -41.78 15.87 -21.82
CA ASP A 891 -42.78 16.45 -20.92
C ASP A 891 -42.29 16.41 -19.48
N GLN A 892 -41.90 17.57 -18.94
CA GLN A 892 -41.44 17.68 -17.56
C GLN A 892 -42.58 17.85 -16.53
N ARG A 893 -43.85 17.86 -16.97
CA ARG A 893 -45.02 17.87 -16.08
C ARG A 893 -45.40 16.49 -15.58
N SER A 894 -44.80 15.44 -16.13
CA SER A 894 -45.05 14.04 -15.80
C SER A 894 -43.73 13.28 -15.54
N ASN A 895 -43.83 12.10 -14.94
CA ASN A 895 -42.74 11.13 -14.72
C ASN A 895 -41.48 11.70 -14.04
N GLY A 896 -41.64 12.57 -13.03
CA GLY A 896 -40.52 13.06 -12.24
C GLY A 896 -39.94 12.01 -11.28
N GLY A 897 -38.67 12.17 -10.89
CA GLY A 897 -38.00 11.27 -9.94
C GLY A 897 -37.70 9.87 -10.46
N VAL A 898 -37.88 9.61 -11.75
CA VAL A 898 -37.52 8.35 -12.41
C VAL A 898 -36.60 8.62 -13.61
N TRP A 899 -35.79 7.62 -14.00
CA TRP A 899 -34.96 7.70 -15.20
C TRP A 899 -35.82 7.48 -16.44
N ASN A 900 -36.08 8.54 -17.19
CA ASN A 900 -36.88 8.48 -18.41
C ASN A 900 -35.96 8.26 -19.62
N PRO A 901 -36.13 7.17 -20.39
CA PRO A 901 -35.29 6.88 -21.54
C PRO A 901 -35.54 7.89 -22.67
N LEU A 902 -34.46 8.41 -23.25
CA LEU A 902 -34.47 9.28 -24.43
C LEU A 902 -34.23 8.48 -25.71
N GLY A 903 -33.54 7.34 -25.60
CA GLY A 903 -33.24 6.43 -26.69
C GLY A 903 -31.94 5.66 -26.47
N THR A 904 -31.62 4.81 -27.44
CA THR A 904 -30.38 4.03 -27.47
C THR A 904 -29.53 4.50 -28.63
N TYR A 905 -28.26 4.83 -28.37
CA TYR A 905 -27.36 5.44 -29.36
C TYR A 905 -25.96 4.85 -29.26
N TYR A 906 -25.24 4.80 -30.37
CA TYR A 906 -23.83 4.41 -30.38
C TYR A 906 -22.96 5.61 -30.00
N PHE A 907 -22.09 5.43 -29.02
CA PHE A 907 -21.12 6.44 -28.60
C PHE A 907 -19.69 5.95 -28.81
N GLN A 908 -18.79 6.88 -29.10
CA GLN A 908 -17.35 6.64 -29.00
C GLN A 908 -16.89 6.83 -27.54
N ALA A 909 -15.86 6.10 -27.12
CA ALA A 909 -15.22 6.30 -25.82
C ALA A 909 -14.70 7.74 -25.67
N GLY A 910 -14.68 8.25 -24.43
CA GLY A 910 -14.23 9.60 -24.11
C GLY A 910 -15.37 10.61 -23.97
N THR A 911 -15.10 11.88 -24.28
CA THR A 911 -15.97 13.03 -23.96
C THR A 911 -16.75 13.58 -25.15
N GLY A 912 -16.78 12.86 -26.27
CA GLY A 912 -17.40 13.33 -27.52
C GLY A 912 -18.94 13.31 -27.53
N GLY A 913 -19.56 12.54 -26.64
CA GLY A 913 -21.02 12.45 -26.51
C GLY A 913 -21.60 13.48 -25.55
N SER A 914 -22.85 13.91 -25.76
CA SER A 914 -23.53 14.78 -24.79
C SER A 914 -25.06 14.77 -24.92
N VAL A 915 -25.73 15.21 -23.86
CA VAL A 915 -27.17 15.52 -23.83
C VAL A 915 -27.34 17.00 -23.47
N THR A 916 -28.03 17.76 -24.31
CA THR A 916 -28.28 19.18 -24.13
C THR A 916 -29.76 19.47 -23.97
N ILE A 917 -30.15 19.94 -22.78
CA ILE A 917 -31.49 20.43 -22.48
C ILE A 917 -31.55 21.89 -22.90
N ARG A 918 -32.51 22.26 -23.76
CA ARG A 918 -32.68 23.63 -24.26
C ARG A 918 -34.02 24.21 -23.83
N ASN A 919 -34.05 25.53 -23.63
CA ASN A 919 -35.29 26.26 -23.36
C ASN A 919 -35.86 26.98 -24.60
N ASP A 920 -35.51 26.50 -25.80
CA ASP A 920 -36.06 26.93 -27.08
C ASP A 920 -37.17 25.97 -27.58
N ALA A 921 -37.98 26.43 -28.53
CA ALA A 921 -39.04 25.64 -29.18
C ALA A 921 -40.00 24.92 -28.21
N LEU A 922 -40.54 25.69 -27.26
CA LEU A 922 -41.44 25.25 -26.20
C LEU A 922 -42.90 25.20 -26.69
N ALA A 923 -43.67 24.21 -26.25
CA ALA A 923 -45.11 24.12 -26.47
C ALA A 923 -45.89 25.05 -25.52
N SER A 924 -45.35 25.32 -24.33
CA SER A 924 -45.91 26.28 -23.36
C SER A 924 -44.91 27.40 -23.04
N PRO A 925 -45.00 28.57 -23.68
CA PRO A 925 -43.99 29.63 -23.54
C PRO A 925 -43.80 30.14 -22.10
N ASP A 926 -44.72 29.83 -21.18
CA ASP A 926 -44.70 30.22 -19.77
C ASP A 926 -44.31 29.08 -18.79
N GLY A 927 -43.94 27.89 -19.29
CA GLY A 927 -43.54 26.74 -18.45
C GLY A 927 -42.06 26.77 -18.06
N PHE A 928 -41.71 26.38 -16.82
CA PHE A 928 -40.30 26.28 -16.39
C PHE A 928 -39.61 25.09 -17.08
N VAL A 929 -38.39 25.31 -17.59
CA VAL A 929 -37.50 24.23 -18.03
C VAL A 929 -36.55 23.89 -16.89
N VAL A 930 -36.40 22.61 -16.58
CA VAL A 930 -35.49 22.12 -15.53
C VAL A 930 -34.41 21.20 -16.08
N ALA A 931 -33.28 21.15 -15.38
CA ALA A 931 -32.14 20.29 -15.68
C ALA A 931 -31.57 19.72 -14.38
N ASP A 932 -31.44 18.40 -14.31
CA ASP A 932 -31.10 17.67 -13.08
C ASP A 932 -29.97 16.68 -13.39
N ALA A 933 -30.28 15.46 -13.85
CA ALA A 933 -29.25 14.48 -14.19
C ALA A 933 -29.53 13.69 -15.47
N VAL A 934 -28.45 13.19 -16.08
CA VAL A 934 -28.48 12.32 -17.28
C VAL A 934 -27.65 11.06 -17.02
N ARG A 935 -28.21 9.89 -17.34
CA ARG A 935 -27.59 8.57 -17.21
C ARG A 935 -27.28 7.99 -18.59
N PHE A 936 -26.06 7.51 -18.76
CA PHE A 936 -25.58 6.76 -19.93
C PHE A 936 -25.27 5.34 -19.49
N GLU A 937 -26.09 4.38 -19.91
CA GLU A 937 -26.06 3.00 -19.45
C GLU A 937 -25.59 2.09 -20.58
N ARG A 938 -24.43 1.43 -20.41
CA ARG A 938 -23.79 0.65 -21.47
C ARG A 938 -24.58 -0.63 -21.74
N LEU A 939 -25.08 -0.78 -22.96
CA LEU A 939 -25.71 -2.01 -23.42
C LEU A 939 -24.68 -2.99 -24.02
N PRO A 940 -24.97 -4.30 -24.04
CA PRO A 940 -24.22 -5.28 -24.80
C PRO A 940 -24.20 -4.94 -26.30
N ASP A 941 -23.15 -5.36 -27.00
CA ASP A 941 -23.06 -5.19 -28.45
C ASP A 941 -24.07 -6.13 -29.16
N PRO A 942 -24.50 -5.81 -30.40
CA PRO A 942 -25.43 -6.67 -31.14
C PRO A 942 -24.90 -8.09 -31.34
N ILE A 943 -25.77 -9.08 -31.15
CA ILE A 943 -25.45 -10.49 -31.38
C ILE A 943 -25.82 -10.85 -32.82
N ILE A 944 -24.89 -11.42 -33.57
CA ILE A 944 -25.12 -11.91 -34.93
C ILE A 944 -24.92 -13.42 -34.94
N VAL A 945 -25.87 -14.16 -35.53
CA VAL A 945 -25.76 -15.60 -35.78
C VAL A 945 -25.82 -15.82 -37.29
N ASP A 946 -24.73 -16.32 -37.86
CA ASP A 946 -24.53 -16.61 -39.28
C ASP A 946 -24.80 -18.10 -39.59
N ASN A 947 -25.22 -18.45 -40.80
CA ASN A 947 -25.58 -19.82 -41.17
C ASN A 947 -24.43 -20.84 -41.11
N ALA A 948 -23.19 -20.37 -41.10
CA ALA A 948 -21.98 -21.18 -40.97
C ALA A 948 -21.48 -21.26 -39.51
N ASP A 949 -22.09 -20.56 -38.56
CA ASP A 949 -21.69 -20.62 -37.16
C ASP A 949 -21.81 -22.04 -36.60
N SER A 950 -20.76 -22.46 -35.88
CA SER A 950 -20.66 -23.81 -35.30
C SER A 950 -21.59 -24.04 -34.10
N SER A 951 -22.15 -22.97 -33.55
CA SER A 951 -23.13 -22.95 -32.46
C SER A 951 -24.28 -22.00 -32.82
N GLY A 952 -25.45 -22.19 -32.21
CA GLY A 952 -26.61 -21.33 -32.47
C GLY A 952 -27.35 -21.59 -33.79
N VAL A 953 -26.90 -22.51 -34.65
CA VAL A 953 -27.60 -22.86 -35.90
C VAL A 953 -28.05 -24.31 -35.90
N THR A 954 -29.35 -24.55 -36.05
CA THR A 954 -29.93 -25.90 -36.22
C THR A 954 -30.66 -26.01 -37.55
N LYS A 955 -30.40 -27.08 -38.30
CA LYS A 955 -30.97 -27.30 -39.64
C LYS A 955 -31.85 -28.55 -39.64
N ILE A 956 -33.08 -28.43 -40.12
CA ILE A 956 -33.98 -29.55 -40.38
C ILE A 956 -34.09 -29.73 -41.90
N GLY A 957 -33.91 -30.97 -42.35
CA GLY A 957 -33.86 -31.33 -43.78
C GLY A 957 -32.54 -30.94 -44.46
N THR A 958 -32.40 -31.32 -45.73
CA THR A 958 -31.16 -31.05 -46.49
C THR A 958 -31.15 -29.64 -47.06
N TRP A 959 -30.18 -28.83 -46.62
CA TRP A 959 -29.88 -27.50 -47.14
C TRP A 959 -28.57 -27.52 -47.92
N THR A 960 -28.53 -26.78 -49.02
CA THR A 960 -27.32 -26.66 -49.86
C THR A 960 -26.65 -25.33 -49.59
N THR A 961 -25.35 -25.37 -49.31
CA THR A 961 -24.51 -24.17 -49.17
C THR A 961 -24.17 -23.60 -50.54
N ALA A 962 -24.28 -22.28 -50.70
CA ALA A 962 -23.89 -21.55 -51.89
C ALA A 962 -23.17 -20.25 -51.52
N ASN A 963 -22.30 -19.76 -52.40
CA ASN A 963 -21.52 -18.53 -52.22
C ASN A 963 -21.54 -17.64 -53.46
N THR A 964 -22.51 -17.89 -54.36
CA THR A 964 -22.59 -17.28 -55.70
C THR A 964 -23.12 -15.85 -55.70
N GLN A 965 -23.87 -15.46 -54.67
CA GLN A 965 -24.47 -14.14 -54.53
C GLN A 965 -23.67 -13.29 -53.54
N ALA A 966 -23.31 -12.07 -53.91
CA ALA A 966 -22.38 -11.22 -53.16
C ALA A 966 -23.03 -10.47 -51.98
N ASP A 967 -24.35 -10.37 -51.99
CA ASP A 967 -25.20 -9.69 -51.03
C ASP A 967 -25.61 -10.61 -49.84
N ARG A 968 -24.69 -11.49 -49.45
CA ARG A 968 -24.80 -12.37 -48.29
C ARG A 968 -24.01 -11.82 -47.10
N TYR A 969 -24.39 -12.20 -45.88
CA TYR A 969 -23.50 -12.09 -44.73
C TYR A 969 -22.49 -13.23 -44.75
N GLY A 970 -21.30 -13.02 -44.18
CA GLY A 970 -20.29 -14.07 -44.08
C GLY A 970 -19.77 -14.63 -45.42
N ALA A 971 -19.32 -15.89 -45.39
CA ALA A 971 -18.62 -16.53 -46.49
C ALA A 971 -19.56 -17.22 -47.50
N ASP A 972 -20.74 -17.66 -47.06
CA ASP A 972 -21.72 -18.44 -47.82
C ASP A 972 -23.14 -18.25 -47.25
N TYR A 973 -24.15 -18.84 -47.87
CA TYR A 973 -25.53 -18.89 -47.41
C TYR A 973 -26.13 -20.26 -47.70
N LEU A 974 -27.29 -20.58 -47.11
CA LEU A 974 -28.01 -21.83 -47.34
C LEU A 974 -29.21 -21.62 -48.23
N HIS A 975 -29.53 -22.58 -49.10
CA HIS A 975 -30.81 -22.62 -49.80
C HIS A 975 -31.46 -24.00 -49.75
N ASP A 976 -32.78 -24.03 -49.82
CA ASP A 976 -33.59 -25.26 -49.74
C ASP A 976 -33.50 -26.12 -51.01
N GLY A 977 -32.86 -25.63 -52.07
CA GLY A 977 -32.71 -26.33 -53.34
C GLY A 977 -34.01 -26.34 -54.17
N ASN A 978 -35.00 -25.54 -53.76
CA ASN A 978 -36.35 -25.55 -54.30
C ASN A 978 -37.01 -26.96 -54.28
N ALA A 979 -36.75 -27.72 -53.21
CA ALA A 979 -37.25 -29.08 -53.05
C ALA A 979 -37.59 -29.37 -51.59
N GLY A 980 -38.51 -30.31 -51.35
CA GLY A 980 -38.95 -30.67 -50.00
C GLY A 980 -39.66 -29.52 -49.28
N LYS A 981 -40.64 -28.90 -49.96
CA LYS A 981 -41.44 -27.80 -49.40
C LYS A 981 -42.21 -28.28 -48.16
N GLY A 982 -42.19 -27.45 -47.13
CA GLY A 982 -42.75 -27.70 -45.82
C GLY A 982 -42.11 -28.82 -44.99
N THR A 983 -40.89 -29.25 -45.34
CA THR A 983 -40.13 -30.24 -44.55
C THR A 983 -38.77 -29.73 -44.09
N LYS A 984 -38.43 -28.46 -44.36
CA LYS A 984 -37.12 -27.89 -44.05
C LYS A 984 -37.22 -26.60 -43.24
N SER A 985 -36.26 -26.40 -42.35
CA SER A 985 -36.09 -25.14 -41.62
C SER A 985 -34.63 -24.90 -41.22
N VAL A 986 -34.29 -23.64 -40.98
CA VAL A 986 -33.04 -23.22 -40.32
C VAL A 986 -33.39 -22.34 -39.14
N THR A 987 -32.94 -22.73 -37.95
CA THR A 987 -33.16 -22.00 -36.70
C THR A 987 -31.85 -21.37 -36.23
N PHE A 988 -31.89 -20.06 -35.99
CA PHE A 988 -30.84 -19.24 -35.40
C PHE A 988 -31.20 -18.94 -33.95
N THR A 989 -30.42 -19.46 -33.01
CA THR A 989 -30.60 -19.33 -31.56
C THR A 989 -29.44 -18.52 -30.99
N PRO A 990 -29.64 -17.22 -30.67
CA PRO A 990 -28.60 -16.42 -30.02
C PRO A 990 -28.40 -16.84 -28.56
N GLU A 991 -27.25 -16.50 -28.00
CA GLU A 991 -27.05 -16.41 -26.54
C GLU A 991 -27.16 -14.93 -26.15
N LEU A 992 -28.32 -14.53 -25.61
CA LEU A 992 -28.58 -13.13 -25.27
C LEU A 992 -28.03 -12.80 -23.87
N PRO A 993 -27.16 -11.80 -23.72
CA PRO A 993 -26.49 -11.53 -22.45
C PRO A 993 -27.39 -10.90 -21.38
N ILE A 994 -28.51 -10.27 -21.78
CA ILE A 994 -29.47 -9.63 -20.86
C ILE A 994 -30.90 -9.95 -21.28
N SER A 995 -31.81 -9.99 -20.31
CA SER A 995 -33.24 -9.89 -20.61
C SER A 995 -33.53 -8.47 -21.08
N GLY A 996 -34.47 -8.31 -22.00
CA GLY A 996 -34.78 -6.99 -22.55
C GLY A 996 -35.45 -7.06 -23.90
N THR A 997 -35.74 -5.89 -24.45
CA THR A 997 -36.29 -5.70 -25.77
C THR A 997 -35.15 -5.64 -26.79
N TYR A 998 -35.24 -6.50 -27.81
CA TYR A 998 -34.30 -6.54 -28.93
C TYR A 998 -35.01 -6.27 -30.25
N GLU A 999 -34.39 -5.44 -31.08
CA GLU A 999 -34.70 -5.42 -32.51
C GLU A 999 -34.04 -6.62 -33.19
N VAL A 1000 -34.82 -7.35 -33.96
CA VAL A 1000 -34.38 -8.55 -34.68
C VAL A 1000 -34.34 -8.25 -36.16
N TYR A 1001 -33.15 -8.41 -36.74
CA TYR A 1001 -32.88 -8.19 -38.14
C TYR A 1001 -32.54 -9.50 -38.84
N LEU A 1002 -32.92 -9.62 -40.10
CA LEU A 1002 -32.57 -10.73 -40.97
C LEU A 1002 -31.88 -10.21 -42.24
N MET A 1003 -30.81 -10.88 -42.67
CA MET A 1003 -30.13 -10.63 -43.94
C MET A 1003 -30.28 -11.86 -44.84
N TRP A 1004 -30.35 -11.63 -46.16
CA TRP A 1004 -30.38 -12.69 -47.17
C TRP A 1004 -29.82 -12.17 -48.51
N PRO A 1005 -29.35 -13.06 -49.38
CA PRO A 1005 -29.06 -12.75 -50.78
C PRO A 1005 -30.33 -12.77 -51.64
N GLU A 1006 -30.61 -11.62 -52.25
CA GLU A 1006 -31.73 -11.35 -53.13
C GLU A 1006 -31.55 -12.01 -54.50
N HIS A 1007 -32.65 -12.55 -55.04
CA HIS A 1007 -32.71 -12.95 -56.44
C HIS A 1007 -34.17 -13.13 -56.91
N PHE A 1008 -34.44 -12.96 -58.21
CA PHE A 1008 -35.79 -13.10 -58.76
C PHE A 1008 -36.40 -14.51 -58.61
N ASN A 1009 -35.56 -15.53 -58.37
CA ASN A 1009 -36.00 -16.92 -58.19
C ASN A 1009 -36.24 -17.29 -56.71
N ARG A 1010 -36.17 -16.33 -55.78
CA ARG A 1010 -36.48 -16.56 -54.37
C ARG A 1010 -37.99 -16.61 -54.12
N GLU A 1011 -38.36 -17.14 -52.97
CA GLU A 1011 -39.71 -17.05 -52.43
C GLU A 1011 -40.03 -15.61 -51.99
N ASP A 1012 -41.27 -15.15 -52.26
CA ASP A 1012 -41.76 -13.81 -51.92
C ASP A 1012 -42.57 -13.73 -50.62
N ALA A 1013 -42.83 -14.86 -49.95
CA ALA A 1013 -43.49 -14.89 -48.65
C ALA A 1013 -42.90 -15.95 -47.70
N VAL A 1014 -41.59 -15.94 -47.49
CA VAL A 1014 -40.89 -16.85 -46.57
C VAL A 1014 -41.37 -16.63 -45.14
N GLN A 1015 -41.90 -17.67 -44.50
CA GLN A 1015 -42.35 -17.58 -43.12
C GLN A 1015 -41.16 -17.69 -42.15
N VAL A 1016 -41.01 -16.66 -41.31
CA VAL A 1016 -39.97 -16.55 -40.29
C VAL A 1016 -40.63 -16.48 -38.92
N ASP A 1017 -40.41 -17.50 -38.10
CA ASP A 1017 -40.90 -17.55 -36.72
C ASP A 1017 -39.85 -16.96 -35.77
N VAL A 1018 -40.23 -15.97 -34.98
CA VAL A 1018 -39.42 -15.39 -33.91
C VAL A 1018 -39.96 -15.87 -32.57
N VAL A 1019 -39.19 -16.72 -31.88
CA VAL A 1019 -39.52 -17.20 -30.54
C VAL A 1019 -38.97 -16.22 -29.51
N HIS A 1020 -39.83 -15.64 -28.69
CA HIS A 1020 -39.50 -14.64 -27.67
C HIS A 1020 -40.40 -14.81 -26.44
N ASN A 1021 -39.82 -14.73 -25.23
CA ASN A 1021 -40.52 -14.92 -23.95
C ASN A 1021 -41.49 -16.12 -23.89
N GLY A 1022 -41.10 -17.26 -24.49
CA GLY A 1022 -41.93 -18.48 -24.51
C GLY A 1022 -43.10 -18.46 -25.49
N THR A 1023 -43.22 -17.43 -26.33
CA THR A 1023 -44.21 -17.29 -27.40
C THR A 1023 -43.54 -17.19 -28.77
N ALA A 1024 -44.27 -17.42 -29.87
CA ALA A 1024 -43.75 -17.29 -31.22
C ALA A 1024 -44.56 -16.26 -32.02
N SER A 1025 -43.86 -15.40 -32.77
CA SER A 1025 -44.45 -14.45 -33.71
C SER A 1025 -43.94 -14.75 -35.12
N THR A 1026 -44.84 -14.85 -36.10
CA THR A 1026 -44.47 -15.18 -37.48
C THR A 1026 -44.51 -13.95 -38.37
N VAL A 1027 -43.47 -13.76 -39.19
CA VAL A 1027 -43.35 -12.67 -40.17
C VAL A 1027 -43.08 -13.26 -41.55
N ALA A 1028 -43.80 -12.78 -42.56
CA ALA A 1028 -43.54 -13.15 -43.95
C ALA A 1028 -42.50 -12.20 -44.55
N VAL A 1029 -41.46 -12.76 -45.17
CA VAL A 1029 -40.35 -12.00 -45.77
C VAL A 1029 -40.27 -12.28 -47.27
N ASP A 1030 -40.21 -11.21 -48.07
CA ASP A 1030 -39.95 -11.29 -49.51
C ASP A 1030 -38.43 -11.34 -49.78
N GLN A 1031 -37.92 -12.52 -50.14
CA GLN A 1031 -36.48 -12.69 -50.42
C GLN A 1031 -36.09 -12.28 -51.85
N ARG A 1032 -37.02 -11.76 -52.66
CA ARG A 1032 -36.73 -11.22 -54.00
C ARG A 1032 -36.32 -9.75 -53.97
N SER A 1033 -36.30 -9.11 -52.81
CA SER A 1033 -35.90 -7.71 -52.63
C SER A 1033 -35.11 -7.51 -51.33
N ASN A 1034 -34.43 -6.36 -51.23
CA ASN A 1034 -33.66 -5.90 -50.06
C ASN A 1034 -32.55 -6.88 -49.62
N GLY A 1035 -31.87 -7.50 -50.58
CA GLY A 1035 -30.70 -8.33 -50.30
C GLY A 1035 -29.49 -7.52 -49.82
N GLY A 1036 -28.61 -8.15 -49.04
CA GLY A 1036 -27.35 -7.55 -48.59
C GLY A 1036 -27.47 -6.43 -47.54
N VAL A 1037 -28.66 -6.21 -46.99
CA VAL A 1037 -28.90 -5.27 -45.90
C VAL A 1037 -29.56 -5.96 -44.71
N TRP A 1038 -29.40 -5.39 -43.51
CA TRP A 1038 -30.08 -5.87 -42.31
C TRP A 1038 -31.54 -5.40 -42.33
N ASN A 1039 -32.48 -6.29 -42.62
CA ASN A 1039 -33.90 -5.97 -42.66
C ASN A 1039 -34.52 -6.19 -41.28
N LEU A 1040 -35.12 -5.14 -40.68
CA LEU A 1040 -35.84 -5.26 -39.41
C LEU A 1040 -37.08 -6.11 -39.60
N ILE A 1041 -37.14 -7.27 -38.95
CA ILE A 1041 -38.31 -8.16 -38.98
C ILE A 1041 -39.19 -8.02 -37.74
N GLY A 1042 -38.73 -7.28 -36.72
CA GLY A 1042 -39.57 -6.83 -35.61
C GLY A 1042 -38.77 -6.53 -34.35
N THR A 1043 -39.48 -6.11 -33.32
CA THR A 1043 -38.92 -5.75 -32.01
C THR A 1043 -39.64 -6.57 -30.95
N TYR A 1044 -38.90 -7.36 -30.17
CA TYR A 1044 -39.45 -8.38 -29.30
C TYR A 1044 -38.75 -8.40 -27.95
N ALA A 1045 -39.47 -8.80 -26.89
CA ALA A 1045 -38.89 -8.96 -25.56
C ALA A 1045 -38.34 -10.38 -25.39
N PHE A 1046 -37.07 -10.49 -25.03
CA PHE A 1046 -36.38 -11.74 -24.80
C PHE A 1046 -35.94 -11.87 -23.33
N GLN A 1047 -35.81 -13.12 -22.89
CA GLN A 1047 -35.04 -13.43 -21.69
C GLN A 1047 -33.57 -13.61 -22.05
N ALA A 1048 -32.68 -13.32 -21.10
CA ALA A 1048 -31.27 -13.70 -21.19
C ALA A 1048 -31.13 -15.21 -21.46
N GLY A 1049 -30.05 -15.60 -22.14
CA GLY A 1049 -29.73 -16.97 -22.52
C GLY A 1049 -30.23 -17.34 -23.92
N THR A 1050 -30.52 -18.63 -24.11
CA THR A 1050 -30.78 -19.25 -25.43
C THR A 1050 -32.26 -19.60 -25.66
N GLY A 1051 -33.16 -19.05 -24.85
CA GLY A 1051 -34.60 -19.30 -24.95
C GLY A 1051 -35.28 -18.64 -26.15
N GLY A 1052 -34.64 -17.65 -26.77
CA GLY A 1052 -35.11 -17.00 -27.98
C GLY A 1052 -34.51 -17.59 -29.26
N SER A 1053 -35.23 -17.52 -30.38
CA SER A 1053 -34.71 -17.96 -31.68
C SER A 1053 -35.45 -17.34 -32.85
N VAL A 1054 -34.84 -17.44 -34.05
CA VAL A 1054 -35.45 -17.09 -35.34
C VAL A 1054 -35.38 -18.31 -36.25
N THR A 1055 -36.53 -18.82 -36.67
CA THR A 1055 -36.64 -19.99 -37.55
C THR A 1055 -37.17 -19.59 -38.91
N ILE A 1056 -36.36 -19.80 -39.94
CA ILE A 1056 -36.78 -19.68 -41.34
C ILE A 1056 -37.35 -21.02 -41.78
N ARG A 1057 -38.59 -21.02 -42.25
CA ARG A 1057 -39.28 -22.23 -42.74
C ARG A 1057 -39.48 -22.20 -44.24
N ASN A 1058 -39.70 -23.38 -44.83
CA ASN A 1058 -40.04 -23.51 -46.25
C ASN A 1058 -41.46 -24.05 -46.52
N ASP A 1059 -42.37 -23.97 -45.55
CA ASP A 1059 -43.82 -24.14 -45.73
C ASP A 1059 -44.53 -22.81 -45.99
N ALA A 1060 -45.83 -22.89 -46.34
CA ALA A 1060 -46.73 -21.75 -46.53
C ALA A 1060 -46.21 -20.67 -47.50
N LEU A 1061 -45.66 -21.14 -48.62
CA LEU A 1061 -45.10 -20.31 -49.69
C LEU A 1061 -46.20 -19.74 -50.61
N ALA A 1062 -46.07 -18.46 -50.97
CA ALA A 1062 -46.92 -17.82 -51.97
C ALA A 1062 -46.52 -18.27 -53.40
N SER A 1063 -45.24 -18.58 -53.60
CA SER A 1063 -44.70 -19.08 -54.86
C SER A 1063 -44.10 -20.48 -54.67
N PRO A 1064 -44.87 -21.58 -54.86
CA PRO A 1064 -44.42 -22.94 -54.50
C PRO A 1064 -43.12 -23.41 -55.19
N ASP A 1065 -42.69 -22.72 -56.25
CA ASP A 1065 -41.46 -22.96 -57.01
C ASP A 1065 -40.31 -21.97 -56.68
N GLY A 1066 -40.41 -21.13 -55.64
CA GLY A 1066 -39.37 -20.18 -55.23
C GLY A 1066 -38.33 -20.79 -54.28
N TYR A 1067 -37.06 -20.40 -54.38
CA TYR A 1067 -36.02 -20.83 -53.43
C TYR A 1067 -36.18 -20.11 -52.08
N VAL A 1068 -36.09 -20.86 -50.98
CA VAL A 1068 -35.96 -20.29 -49.62
C VAL A 1068 -34.49 -20.28 -49.23
N VAL A 1069 -34.02 -19.15 -48.71
CA VAL A 1069 -32.64 -18.93 -48.27
C VAL A 1069 -32.56 -18.65 -46.77
N ALA A 1070 -31.47 -19.08 -46.15
CA ALA A 1070 -31.09 -18.75 -44.78
C ALA A 1070 -29.63 -18.30 -44.75
N ASP A 1071 -29.37 -17.13 -44.18
CA ASP A 1071 -28.06 -16.47 -44.14
C ASP A 1071 -27.74 -16.03 -42.70
N ALA A 1072 -28.11 -14.83 -42.27
CA ALA A 1072 -27.78 -14.37 -40.91
C ALA A 1072 -28.89 -13.58 -40.21
N VAL A 1073 -28.90 -13.66 -38.87
CA VAL A 1073 -29.82 -12.95 -37.97
C VAL A 1073 -29.02 -12.08 -37.00
N LYS A 1074 -29.48 -10.85 -36.76
CA LYS A 1074 -28.87 -9.91 -35.80
C LYS A 1074 -29.87 -9.44 -34.75
N PHE A 1075 -29.48 -9.50 -33.48
CA PHE A 1075 -30.25 -9.05 -32.32
C PHE A 1075 -29.58 -7.81 -31.74
N VAL A 1076 -30.29 -6.68 -31.74
CA VAL A 1076 -29.80 -5.39 -31.23
C VAL A 1076 -30.57 -5.02 -29.96
N PRO A 1077 -29.93 -4.93 -28.77
CA PRO A 1077 -30.61 -4.53 -27.55
C PRO A 1077 -31.05 -3.06 -27.64
N VAL A 1078 -32.32 -2.78 -27.33
CA VAL A 1078 -32.88 -1.42 -27.44
C VAL A 1078 -33.62 -0.93 -26.20
N GLY A 1079 -34.00 -1.81 -25.26
CA GLY A 1079 -34.81 -1.42 -24.10
C GLY A 1079 -34.84 -2.47 -23.00
#